data_AF-A0A327KE46-F1
#
_entry.id   AF-A0A327KE46-F1
#
_cell.length_a   1.000
_cell.length_b   1.000
_cell.length_c   1.000
_cell.angle_alpha   90.00
_cell.angle_beta   90.00
_cell.angle_gamma   90.00
#
_symmetry.space_group_name_H-M   'P 1'
#
loop_
_entity.id
_entity.type
_entity.pdbx_description
1 polymer ?
#
loop_
_entity_poly.entity_id
_entity_poly.type
_entity_poly.pdbx_seq_one_letter_code
_entity_poly.pdbx_strand_id
1 'polypeptide(L)'
;MVSARRLAAVTPRLVAVTTVFSLAFATSALILSAPAARAQGAPTCDEAAGVAVLPSPVAPWKGAPLRVLFTSEKPLDGELTLVAPNGTVAAKSRDRRGGPPYFWVAEVAQPAAGTWQVTLSRDGAGSGGTTADCATISREIAVKPTEPPRPKTQGGSVWPVRASWTRANENLFSAWVERLFDAPLDAPPPSWKALHEVLRDRSRNLLFNHLGLAEDQANLVIRPDCADLPYFLRAYFAFKMGLPYGYAKCTRGGGGQAPRCPAWWNIQREEPRAAPPPEEMVASADPAMPPPSSPGLFGMLRQQQQAAAPAPVTPAPGAKPAPKPWSPPPRPAGLVPGFAHYLKWSIGDGVHSGSGRTALADDATDYYPVALSEETLRPGTIYADPYGHLLVIAKRVPQSGDAAGVMLAVDAQPDGTVAIKRFWRGNFLFADDPALGGPGFKRFRPVVLEGGGMRRLTNREIAKNPNYGDVSLDQGRMSVEAFYDRMEDVISPSQLDPLRAMKEAIQALDEQVRARVTSVENGRKYQITGKSADMPDGAAIFETTGAWEDFATPSRDLRLLIAIDVVRGYPDRVARRPERYAMPAGKSVADVKAELETVLAAELSARKFSYPRTDGSQWTLTVKDVVDRVKALEMAYNVNDCAELRWGAPEGSQEASTCKGRASSSQRAKMTDYRAWFAERRRPPRG
;
A
#
# COMPACT_ATOMS: atom_id res chain seq x y z
N MET A 1 17.98 -80.22 13.05
CA MET A 1 17.86 -81.17 11.93
C MET A 1 18.51 -80.56 10.68
N VAL A 2 19.54 -81.25 10.15
CA VAL A 2 20.01 -81.43 8.75
C VAL A 2 19.63 -80.37 7.68
N SER A 3 20.39 -80.01 6.63
CA SER A 3 21.81 -79.89 6.25
C SER A 3 21.82 -79.38 4.78
N ALA A 4 22.69 -78.41 4.44
CA ALA A 4 23.39 -78.10 3.18
C ALA A 4 22.76 -78.32 1.76
N ARG A 5 22.92 -77.35 0.83
CA ARG A 5 23.93 -77.36 -0.28
C ARG A 5 23.80 -76.17 -1.27
N ARG A 6 24.96 -75.81 -1.83
CA ARG A 6 25.28 -74.79 -2.88
C ARG A 6 24.90 -75.27 -4.30
N LEU A 7 24.85 -74.35 -5.27
CA LEU A 7 25.52 -74.49 -6.60
C LEU A 7 25.64 -73.15 -7.34
N ALA A 8 26.66 -73.05 -8.19
CA ALA A 8 27.16 -71.88 -8.90
C ALA A 8 27.25 -72.16 -10.42
N ALA A 9 27.54 -71.09 -11.17
CA ALA A 9 28.38 -71.04 -12.39
C ALA A 9 27.74 -71.01 -13.80
N VAL A 10 28.02 -69.89 -14.48
CA VAL A 10 28.69 -69.74 -15.80
C VAL A 10 27.87 -69.66 -17.11
N THR A 11 28.23 -68.61 -17.87
CA THR A 11 27.89 -68.10 -19.22
C THR A 11 28.00 -69.08 -20.40
N PRO A 12 27.50 -68.68 -21.59
CA PRO A 12 28.45 -68.41 -22.68
C PRO A 12 28.14 -67.18 -23.57
N ARG A 13 29.21 -66.66 -24.17
CA ARG A 13 29.25 -65.75 -25.34
C ARG A 13 28.94 -66.51 -26.62
N LEU A 14 28.40 -65.85 -27.64
CA LEU A 14 28.56 -66.25 -29.04
C LEU A 14 28.69 -65.05 -29.98
N VAL A 15 29.53 -65.27 -30.98
CA VAL A 15 30.20 -64.34 -31.91
C VAL A 15 29.40 -64.20 -33.22
N ALA A 16 29.65 -63.09 -33.92
CA ALA A 16 29.14 -62.66 -35.24
C ALA A 16 29.27 -63.72 -36.37
N VAL A 17 28.60 -63.67 -37.53
CA VAL A 17 28.66 -62.78 -38.73
C VAL A 17 27.66 -63.45 -39.73
N THR A 18 26.72 -62.85 -40.50
CA THR A 18 26.76 -62.05 -41.75
C THR A 18 25.26 -61.95 -42.16
N THR A 19 24.74 -60.91 -42.84
CA THR A 19 24.70 -60.83 -44.32
C THR A 19 24.08 -59.48 -44.71
N VAL A 20 24.65 -58.91 -45.77
CA VAL A 20 24.38 -57.61 -46.40
C VAL A 20 23.11 -57.63 -47.24
N PHE A 21 22.31 -56.56 -47.18
CA PHE A 21 21.47 -56.12 -48.30
C PHE A 21 21.57 -54.60 -48.44
N SER A 22 22.17 -54.16 -49.55
CA SER A 22 22.33 -52.76 -49.94
C SER A 22 21.05 -52.26 -50.61
N LEU A 23 20.49 -51.14 -50.16
CA LEU A 23 19.63 -50.28 -50.98
C LEU A 23 20.19 -48.86 -50.94
N ALA A 24 20.59 -48.37 -52.11
CA ALA A 24 21.06 -47.02 -52.32
C ALA A 24 19.90 -46.02 -52.28
N PHE A 25 20.00 -45.01 -51.42
CA PHE A 25 19.23 -43.78 -51.53
C PHE A 25 20.20 -42.60 -51.47
N ALA A 26 20.29 -41.88 -52.59
CA ALA A 26 21.01 -40.62 -52.70
C ALA A 26 20.36 -39.59 -51.76
N THR A 27 21.15 -39.04 -50.83
CA THR A 27 20.74 -37.92 -49.99
C THR A 27 21.64 -36.72 -50.28
N SER A 28 20.99 -35.67 -50.77
CA SER A 28 21.57 -34.35 -51.01
C SER A 28 22.03 -33.74 -49.68
N ALA A 29 23.30 -33.30 -49.62
CA ALA A 29 23.85 -32.61 -48.47
C ALA A 29 23.30 -31.17 -48.39
N LEU A 30 22.34 -30.96 -47.47
CA LEU A 30 21.96 -29.64 -46.98
C LEU A 30 22.87 -29.29 -45.80
N ILE A 31 23.76 -28.32 -46.01
CA ILE A 31 24.61 -27.72 -44.98
C ILE A 31 23.70 -26.86 -44.08
N LEU A 32 23.20 -27.45 -43.00
CA LEU A 32 22.55 -26.72 -41.91
C LEU A 32 23.63 -26.04 -41.07
N SER A 33 23.77 -24.73 -41.25
CA SER A 33 24.55 -23.89 -40.35
C SER A 33 23.85 -23.83 -38.99
N ALA A 34 24.38 -24.54 -38.01
CA ALA A 34 23.94 -24.39 -36.62
C ALA A 34 24.29 -22.96 -36.15
N PRO A 35 23.34 -22.18 -35.60
CA PRO A 35 23.69 -20.92 -34.98
C PRO A 35 24.59 -21.21 -33.78
N ALA A 36 25.78 -20.64 -33.77
CA ALA A 36 26.69 -20.71 -32.64
C ALA A 36 25.94 -20.27 -31.38
N ALA A 37 25.77 -21.21 -30.44
CA ALA A 37 25.32 -20.90 -29.10
C ALA A 37 26.31 -19.88 -28.52
N ARG A 38 25.88 -18.62 -28.44
CA ARG A 38 26.64 -17.55 -27.81
C ARG A 38 26.72 -17.92 -26.33
N ALA A 39 27.89 -18.40 -25.88
CA ALA A 39 28.15 -18.58 -24.47
C ALA A 39 27.89 -17.24 -23.77
N GLN A 40 26.87 -17.21 -22.90
CA GLN A 40 26.64 -16.07 -22.02
C GLN A 40 27.83 -16.02 -21.07
N GLY A 41 28.66 -14.98 -21.18
CA GLY A 41 29.76 -14.75 -20.23
C GLY A 41 29.21 -14.64 -18.81
N ALA A 42 30.04 -14.93 -17.81
CA ALA A 42 29.67 -14.74 -16.41
C ALA A 42 29.24 -13.27 -16.18
N PRO A 43 28.17 -13.02 -15.41
CA PRO A 43 27.69 -11.66 -15.16
C PRO A 43 28.79 -10.84 -14.50
N THR A 44 28.88 -9.57 -14.87
CA THR A 44 29.80 -8.62 -14.22
C THR A 44 29.41 -8.44 -12.74
N CYS A 45 30.34 -7.98 -11.90
CA CYS A 45 30.08 -7.75 -10.46
C CYS A 45 28.79 -6.93 -10.23
N ASP A 46 28.59 -5.91 -11.07
CA ASP A 46 27.46 -4.99 -11.01
C ASP A 46 26.12 -5.67 -11.33
N GLU A 47 26.11 -6.53 -12.35
CA GLU A 47 24.94 -7.30 -12.75
C GLU A 47 24.59 -8.37 -11.70
N ALA A 48 25.60 -9.00 -11.11
CA ALA A 48 25.43 -9.97 -10.03
C ALA A 48 24.88 -9.32 -8.75
N ALA A 49 25.31 -8.08 -8.45
CA ALA A 49 24.83 -7.31 -7.30
C ALA A 49 23.50 -6.57 -7.52
N GLY A 50 23.05 -6.44 -8.78
CA GLY A 50 21.83 -5.73 -9.15
C GLY A 50 21.91 -4.23 -8.85
N VAL A 51 23.03 -3.59 -9.18
CA VAL A 51 23.31 -2.18 -8.85
C VAL A 51 22.56 -1.20 -9.78
N ALA A 52 22.04 -0.12 -9.19
CA ALA A 52 21.53 1.03 -9.94
C ALA A 52 21.97 2.35 -9.29
N VAL A 53 22.20 3.37 -10.12
CA VAL A 53 22.65 4.70 -9.67
C VAL A 53 21.74 5.76 -10.28
N LEU A 54 21.24 6.66 -9.44
CA LEU A 54 20.36 7.75 -9.81
C LEU A 54 20.96 9.09 -9.39
N PRO A 55 21.53 9.85 -10.35
CA PRO A 55 21.80 11.27 -10.15
C PRO A 55 20.50 12.09 -10.15
N SER A 56 20.47 13.14 -9.34
CA SER A 56 19.43 14.17 -9.35
C SER A 56 20.09 15.55 -9.23
N PRO A 57 19.77 16.52 -10.12
CA PRO A 57 18.71 16.47 -11.15
C PRO A 57 19.02 15.53 -12.33
N VAL A 58 18.02 15.28 -13.19
CA VAL A 58 18.11 14.36 -14.36
C VAL A 58 19.27 14.71 -15.30
N ALA A 59 19.61 15.99 -15.37
CA ALA A 59 20.79 16.50 -16.06
C ALA A 59 21.57 17.38 -15.08
N PRO A 60 22.56 16.81 -14.35
CA PRO A 60 23.36 17.54 -13.39
C PRO A 60 24.13 18.71 -14.02
N TRP A 61 24.21 19.82 -13.29
CA TRP A 61 24.96 21.01 -13.70
C TRP A 61 25.42 21.80 -12.47
N LYS A 62 26.45 22.63 -12.63
CA LYS A 62 27.13 23.30 -11.50
C LYS A 62 26.24 24.19 -10.61
N GLY A 63 25.09 24.64 -11.13
CA GLY A 63 24.18 25.54 -10.42
C GLY A 63 23.07 24.84 -9.63
N ALA A 64 23.09 23.50 -9.54
CA ALA A 64 22.18 22.73 -8.70
C ALA A 64 22.95 21.68 -7.87
N PRO A 65 22.47 21.34 -6.66
CA PRO A 65 23.04 20.25 -5.86
C PRO A 65 23.04 18.93 -6.62
N LEU A 66 24.16 18.20 -6.59
CA LEU A 66 24.26 16.84 -7.08
C LEU A 66 23.89 15.88 -5.96
N ARG A 67 22.72 15.25 -6.06
CA ARG A 67 22.29 14.17 -5.17
C ARG A 67 22.44 12.84 -5.91
N VAL A 68 22.93 11.83 -5.21
CA VAL A 68 23.12 10.49 -5.77
C VAL A 68 22.45 9.48 -4.84
N LEU A 69 21.53 8.70 -5.41
CA LEU A 69 20.99 7.50 -4.81
C LEU A 69 21.64 6.29 -5.46
N PHE A 70 22.33 5.48 -4.68
CA PHE A 70 22.94 4.23 -5.12
C PHE A 70 22.18 3.07 -4.48
N THR A 71 21.76 2.08 -5.27
CA THR A 71 21.07 0.89 -4.78
C THR A 71 21.78 -0.39 -5.18
N SER A 72 21.73 -1.41 -4.33
CA SER A 72 22.10 -2.79 -4.67
C SER A 72 21.00 -3.75 -4.27
N GLU A 73 20.72 -4.74 -5.09
CA GLU A 73 19.71 -5.75 -4.76
C GLU A 73 20.24 -6.79 -3.77
N LYS A 74 21.52 -7.15 -3.91
CA LYS A 74 22.19 -8.05 -2.99
C LYS A 74 22.72 -7.30 -1.76
N PRO A 75 22.80 -7.96 -0.60
CA PRO A 75 23.45 -7.40 0.57
C PRO A 75 24.90 -7.06 0.23
N LEU A 76 25.26 -5.78 0.34
CA LEU A 76 26.61 -5.28 0.22
C LEU A 76 26.90 -4.40 1.43
N ASP A 77 28.09 -4.50 1.98
CA ASP A 77 28.63 -3.59 2.99
C ASP A 77 29.75 -2.76 2.35
N GLY A 78 29.81 -1.48 2.66
CA GLY A 78 30.77 -0.57 2.04
C GLY A 78 30.48 0.92 2.25
N GLU A 79 31.36 1.74 1.69
CA GLU A 79 31.30 3.20 1.71
C GLU A 79 31.08 3.75 0.30
N LEU A 80 30.00 4.52 0.12
CA LEU A 80 29.75 5.29 -1.08
C LEU A 80 30.60 6.56 -1.05
N THR A 81 31.28 6.88 -2.14
CA THR A 81 32.07 8.11 -2.31
C THR A 81 31.72 8.82 -3.62
N LEU A 82 31.70 10.15 -3.58
CA LEU A 82 31.58 11.01 -4.75
C LEU A 82 32.91 11.72 -4.98
N VAL A 83 33.62 11.34 -6.04
CA VAL A 83 34.92 11.90 -6.41
C VAL A 83 34.73 12.95 -7.49
N ALA A 84 35.20 14.16 -7.22
CA ALA A 84 35.15 15.30 -8.11
C ALA A 84 36.08 15.13 -9.33
N PRO A 85 35.91 15.93 -10.40
CA PRO A 85 36.74 15.83 -11.61
C PRO A 85 38.24 16.05 -11.38
N ASN A 86 38.61 16.71 -10.28
CA ASN A 86 40.01 16.92 -9.86
C ASN A 86 40.59 15.76 -9.03
N GLY A 87 39.85 14.66 -8.85
CA GLY A 87 40.25 13.50 -8.07
C GLY A 87 39.99 13.59 -6.56
N THR A 88 39.43 14.70 -6.05
CA THR A 88 39.14 14.85 -4.61
C THR A 88 37.82 14.21 -4.21
N VAL A 89 37.76 13.53 -3.07
CA VAL A 89 36.50 12.99 -2.51
C VAL A 89 35.69 14.15 -1.92
N ALA A 90 34.57 14.51 -2.54
CA ALA A 90 33.74 15.63 -2.11
C ALA A 90 32.63 15.22 -1.12
N ALA A 91 32.17 13.97 -1.17
CA ALA A 91 31.19 13.42 -0.25
C ALA A 91 31.41 11.92 -0.03
N LYS A 92 31.04 11.42 1.15
CA LYS A 92 31.09 10.01 1.52
C LYS A 92 29.89 9.60 2.37
N SER A 93 29.48 8.35 2.28
CA SER A 93 28.37 7.79 3.05
C SER A 93 28.59 6.31 3.35
N ARG A 94 28.72 5.97 4.63
CA ARG A 94 28.72 4.58 5.15
C ARG A 94 27.35 4.13 5.63
N ASP A 95 26.37 5.05 5.62
CA ASP A 95 25.03 4.79 6.11
C ASP A 95 24.25 3.95 5.08
N ARG A 96 24.47 2.63 5.14
CA ARG A 96 23.70 1.66 4.38
C ARG A 96 22.31 1.54 4.98
N ARG A 97 21.29 1.76 4.16
CA ARG A 97 19.88 1.69 4.53
C ARG A 97 19.15 0.59 3.75
N GLY A 98 17.91 0.32 4.16
CA GLY A 98 17.02 -0.66 3.55
C GLY A 98 17.25 -2.11 3.96
N GLY A 99 16.45 -2.97 3.33
CA GLY A 99 16.73 -4.40 3.13
C GLY A 99 17.09 -4.59 1.65
N PRO A 100 16.58 -5.58 0.90
CA PRO A 100 16.61 -5.50 -0.56
C PRO A 100 15.57 -4.47 -1.08
N PRO A 101 15.94 -3.46 -1.91
CA PRO A 101 17.31 -3.08 -2.24
C PRO A 101 17.97 -2.30 -1.12
N TYR A 102 19.25 -2.57 -0.92
CA TYR A 102 20.10 -1.81 -0.01
C TYR A 102 20.47 -0.52 -0.70
N PHE A 103 20.64 0.57 0.04
CA PHE A 103 20.94 1.85 -0.60
C PHE A 103 21.80 2.79 0.25
N TRP A 104 22.47 3.69 -0.47
CA TRP A 104 23.28 4.78 0.06
C TRP A 104 22.87 6.08 -0.62
N VAL A 105 23.01 7.17 0.12
CA VAL A 105 22.77 8.52 -0.38
C VAL A 105 24.00 9.37 -0.12
N ALA A 106 24.41 10.15 -1.12
CA ALA A 106 25.43 11.19 -0.99
C ALA A 106 24.99 12.46 -1.74
N GLU A 107 25.38 13.62 -1.23
CA GLU A 107 25.04 14.92 -1.82
C GLU A 107 26.26 15.84 -1.84
N VAL A 108 26.40 16.58 -2.93
CA VAL A 108 27.33 17.71 -3.08
C VAL A 108 26.50 18.96 -3.39
N ALA A 109 26.48 19.91 -2.45
CA ALA A 109 25.63 21.10 -2.56
C ALA A 109 25.99 22.01 -3.76
N GLN A 110 27.29 22.08 -4.10
CA GLN A 110 27.81 22.90 -5.19
C GLN A 110 28.82 22.08 -6.02
N PRO A 111 28.36 21.27 -6.98
CA PRO A 111 29.24 20.42 -7.75
C PRO A 111 30.03 21.23 -8.81
N ALA A 112 31.33 20.95 -8.94
CA ALA A 112 32.12 21.41 -10.08
C ALA A 112 31.65 20.75 -11.39
N ALA A 113 31.80 21.47 -12.51
CA ALA A 113 31.54 20.90 -13.83
C ALA A 113 32.64 19.88 -14.22
N GLY A 114 32.24 18.81 -14.92
CA GLY A 114 33.13 17.73 -15.34
C GLY A 114 32.56 16.34 -15.03
N THR A 115 33.40 15.32 -15.19
CA THR A 115 33.04 13.92 -14.91
C THR A 115 33.31 13.60 -13.44
N TRP A 116 32.26 13.20 -12.73
CA TRP A 116 32.31 12.72 -11.35
C TRP A 116 32.32 11.20 -11.32
N GLN A 117 33.08 10.62 -10.39
CA GLN A 117 33.02 9.18 -10.12
C GLN A 117 32.18 8.92 -8.87
N VAL A 118 31.20 8.04 -9.01
CA VAL A 118 30.41 7.49 -7.90
C VAL A 118 30.92 6.10 -7.63
N THR A 119 31.52 5.92 -6.47
CA THR A 119 32.24 4.69 -6.15
C THR A 119 31.73 4.09 -4.85
N LEU A 120 31.23 2.85 -4.91
CA LEU A 120 30.98 2.04 -3.72
C LEU A 120 32.19 1.11 -3.51
N SER A 121 32.95 1.39 -2.46
CA SER A 121 34.06 0.53 -2.02
C SER A 121 33.54 -0.47 -0.99
N ARG A 122 33.66 -1.77 -1.28
CA ARG A 122 33.11 -2.83 -0.43
C ARG A 122 34.03 -3.19 0.72
N ASP A 123 33.45 -3.51 1.87
CA ASP A 123 34.20 -4.04 3.01
C ASP A 123 34.65 -5.49 2.72
N GLY A 124 35.84 -5.88 3.17
CA GLY A 124 36.31 -7.28 3.15
C GLY A 124 36.75 -7.85 1.79
N ALA A 125 36.91 -7.02 0.74
CA ALA A 125 37.27 -7.45 -0.63
C ALA A 125 38.65 -8.15 -0.79
N GLY A 126 39.37 -8.41 0.29
CA GLY A 126 40.65 -9.15 0.31
C GLY A 126 40.62 -10.50 1.05
N SER A 127 39.51 -10.90 1.68
CA SER A 127 39.45 -12.12 2.50
C SER A 127 38.22 -12.97 2.18
N GLY A 128 38.39 -13.93 1.25
CA GLY A 128 37.43 -15.00 1.01
C GLY A 128 36.68 -14.90 -0.31
N GLY A 129 37.27 -15.42 -1.40
CA GLY A 129 36.55 -15.85 -2.61
C GLY A 129 36.00 -14.78 -3.56
N THR A 130 35.86 -13.51 -3.16
CA THR A 130 35.58 -12.43 -4.12
C THR A 130 36.82 -12.15 -4.96
N THR A 131 36.69 -12.25 -6.28
CA THR A 131 37.74 -11.80 -7.21
C THR A 131 38.06 -10.32 -6.93
N ALA A 132 39.33 -9.94 -7.01
CA ALA A 132 39.80 -8.57 -6.77
C ALA A 132 39.04 -7.52 -7.62
N ASP A 133 38.48 -7.94 -8.76
CA ASP A 133 37.68 -7.16 -9.69
C ASP A 133 36.31 -6.69 -9.13
N CYS A 134 35.87 -7.23 -7.99
CA CYS A 134 34.59 -6.90 -7.35
C CYS A 134 34.74 -5.98 -6.13
N ALA A 135 35.95 -5.49 -5.81
CA ALA A 135 36.20 -4.68 -4.62
C ALA A 135 35.55 -3.30 -4.65
N THR A 136 35.40 -2.75 -5.86
CA THR A 136 34.96 -1.37 -6.08
C THR A 136 33.98 -1.33 -7.24
N ILE A 137 32.82 -0.70 -7.05
CA ILE A 137 31.82 -0.49 -8.09
C ILE A 137 31.76 1.00 -8.42
N SER A 138 32.14 1.38 -9.64
CA SER A 138 32.25 2.79 -10.06
C SER A 138 31.30 3.14 -11.22
N ARG A 139 30.70 4.32 -11.16
CA ARG A 139 29.85 4.91 -12.21
C ARG A 139 30.19 6.37 -12.44
N GLU A 140 30.20 6.77 -13.70
CA GLU A 140 30.45 8.16 -14.08
C GLU A 140 29.16 8.98 -14.11
N ILE A 141 29.22 10.22 -13.62
CA ILE A 141 28.16 11.23 -13.76
C ILE A 141 28.76 12.48 -14.38
N ALA A 142 28.20 12.92 -15.51
CA ALA A 142 28.58 14.20 -16.12
C ALA A 142 27.81 15.36 -15.47
N VAL A 143 28.54 16.35 -14.95
CA VAL A 143 28.00 17.62 -14.45
C VAL A 143 28.33 18.74 -15.45
N LYS A 144 27.30 19.37 -16.02
CA LYS A 144 27.46 20.42 -17.04
C LYS A 144 27.87 21.78 -16.44
N PRO A 145 28.60 22.62 -17.19
CA PRO A 145 29.00 23.97 -16.74
C PRO A 145 27.85 25.00 -16.75
N THR A 146 26.78 24.73 -17.49
CA THR A 146 25.60 25.61 -17.65
C THR A 146 24.31 24.81 -17.49
N GLU A 147 23.20 25.50 -17.22
CA GLU A 147 21.88 24.86 -17.09
C GLU A 147 21.52 24.12 -18.39
N PRO A 148 21.20 22.82 -18.34
CA PRO A 148 20.82 22.05 -19.51
C PRO A 148 19.43 22.44 -20.02
N PRO A 149 19.10 22.12 -21.29
CA PRO A 149 17.75 22.28 -21.80
C PRO A 149 16.72 21.55 -20.92
N ARG A 150 15.68 22.28 -20.51
CA ARG A 150 14.60 21.74 -19.69
C ARG A 150 13.79 20.69 -20.47
N PRO A 151 13.31 19.61 -19.82
CA PRO A 151 12.40 18.67 -20.43
C PRO A 151 11.17 19.37 -21.01
N LYS A 152 10.74 18.96 -22.20
CA LYS A 152 9.59 19.54 -22.90
C LYS A 152 8.41 18.55 -22.92
N THR A 153 7.21 19.10 -23.08
CA THR A 153 5.99 18.32 -23.33
C THR A 153 6.12 17.53 -24.64
N GLN A 154 5.53 16.33 -24.67
CA GLN A 154 5.38 15.52 -25.87
C GLN A 154 3.90 15.45 -26.25
N GLY A 155 3.57 15.70 -27.52
CA GLY A 155 2.20 15.59 -28.00
C GLY A 155 1.64 14.17 -27.80
N GLY A 156 0.37 14.08 -27.39
CA GLY A 156 -0.29 12.79 -27.17
C GLY A 156 0.14 12.03 -25.91
N SER A 157 0.87 12.67 -24.99
CA SER A 157 1.17 12.11 -23.67
C SER A 157 1.10 13.16 -22.56
N VAL A 158 0.80 12.76 -21.32
CA VAL A 158 0.87 13.64 -20.14
C VAL A 158 2.32 14.04 -19.85
N TRP A 159 3.26 13.10 -19.96
CA TRP A 159 4.71 13.35 -19.90
C TRP A 159 5.49 12.47 -20.90
N PRO A 160 6.70 12.89 -21.31
CA PRO A 160 7.52 12.08 -22.21
C PRO A 160 8.05 10.81 -21.53
N VAL A 161 7.96 9.69 -22.23
CA VAL A 161 8.55 8.41 -21.80
C VAL A 161 9.99 8.35 -22.30
N ARG A 162 10.94 8.18 -21.36
CA ARG A 162 12.38 8.15 -21.60
C ARG A 162 13.06 6.89 -21.03
N ALA A 163 12.35 6.15 -20.20
CA ALA A 163 12.83 4.95 -19.53
C ALA A 163 11.70 3.92 -19.43
N SER A 164 12.04 2.71 -18.97
CA SER A 164 11.11 1.61 -18.74
C SER A 164 11.15 1.15 -17.29
N TRP A 165 10.09 0.49 -16.83
CA TRP A 165 10.16 -0.25 -15.58
C TRP A 165 11.10 -1.45 -15.77
N THR A 166 12.24 -1.40 -15.10
CA THR A 166 13.27 -2.44 -15.02
C THR A 166 13.50 -2.77 -13.55
N ARG A 167 14.21 -3.86 -13.25
CA ARG A 167 14.55 -4.16 -11.85
C ARG A 167 15.31 -3.03 -11.16
N ALA A 168 16.21 -2.37 -11.90
CA ALA A 168 16.92 -1.18 -11.44
C ALA A 168 15.97 -0.04 -11.03
N ASN A 169 14.97 0.28 -11.87
CA ASN A 169 14.01 1.35 -11.56
C ASN A 169 13.02 0.96 -10.45
N GLU A 170 12.68 -0.32 -10.29
CA GLU A 170 11.93 -0.81 -9.11
C GLU A 170 12.75 -0.68 -7.82
N ASN A 171 14.05 -0.96 -7.89
CA ASN A 171 14.95 -0.80 -6.75
C ASN A 171 15.10 0.68 -6.35
N LEU A 172 15.28 1.57 -7.34
CA LEU A 172 15.31 3.02 -7.11
C LEU A 172 13.97 3.54 -6.54
N PHE A 173 12.83 3.04 -7.02
CA PHE A 173 11.51 3.39 -6.47
C PHE A 173 11.39 2.98 -5.01
N SER A 174 11.79 1.75 -4.66
CA SER A 174 11.74 1.23 -3.29
C SER A 174 12.62 2.08 -2.36
N ALA A 175 13.87 2.34 -2.74
CA ALA A 175 14.79 3.15 -1.95
C ALA A 175 14.33 4.62 -1.82
N TRP A 176 13.72 5.18 -2.86
CA TRP A 176 13.13 6.53 -2.80
C TRP A 176 11.94 6.59 -1.83
N VAL A 177 11.03 5.61 -1.86
CA VAL A 177 9.90 5.53 -0.90
C VAL A 177 10.42 5.47 0.54
N GLU A 178 11.39 4.61 0.82
CA GLU A 178 11.98 4.50 2.16
C GLU A 178 12.64 5.81 2.60
N ARG A 179 13.41 6.45 1.71
CA ARG A 179 14.05 7.72 2.04
C ARG A 179 13.05 8.86 2.29
N LEU A 180 11.98 8.90 1.51
CA LEU A 180 10.94 9.93 1.61
C LEU A 180 10.23 9.85 2.97
N PHE A 181 9.91 8.63 3.40
CA PHE A 181 9.12 8.37 4.60
C PHE A 181 9.96 7.88 5.80
N ASP A 182 11.26 8.16 5.80
CA ASP A 182 12.15 7.74 6.88
C ASP A 182 11.61 8.20 8.24
N ALA A 183 11.51 7.22 9.15
CA ALA A 183 10.87 7.34 10.45
C ALA A 183 11.72 6.59 11.48
N PRO A 184 12.51 7.31 12.29
CA PRO A 184 13.25 6.73 13.41
C PRO A 184 12.30 6.04 14.40
N LEU A 185 12.69 4.90 14.95
CA LEU A 185 11.84 4.11 15.87
C LEU A 185 11.84 4.65 17.32
N ASP A 186 12.85 5.45 17.66
CA ASP A 186 13.07 6.12 18.94
C ASP A 186 12.33 7.47 19.05
N ALA A 187 11.64 7.89 17.99
CA ALA A 187 10.80 9.07 17.95
C ALA A 187 9.33 8.72 17.65
N PRO A 188 8.37 9.57 18.04
CA PRO A 188 6.99 9.43 17.58
C PRO A 188 6.93 9.34 16.04
N PRO A 189 6.13 8.42 15.47
CA PRO A 189 6.03 8.30 14.03
C PRO A 189 5.60 9.63 13.39
N PRO A 190 6.27 10.10 12.33
CA PRO A 190 5.94 11.37 11.70
C PRO A 190 4.55 11.32 11.07
N SER A 191 3.91 12.49 11.04
CA SER A 191 2.65 12.72 10.34
C SER A 191 2.69 14.10 9.66
N TRP A 192 2.13 14.14 8.45
CA TRP A 192 2.04 15.33 7.61
C TRP A 192 0.58 15.61 7.28
N LYS A 193 0.19 16.88 7.15
CA LYS A 193 -1.19 17.25 6.82
C LYS A 193 -1.57 16.91 5.37
N ALA A 194 -0.56 16.68 4.53
CA ALA A 194 -0.72 16.31 3.13
C ALA A 194 0.55 15.69 2.54
N LEU A 195 0.40 14.88 1.49
CA LEU A 195 1.54 14.29 0.77
C LEU A 195 2.49 15.35 0.19
N HIS A 196 1.98 16.49 -0.26
CA HIS A 196 2.85 17.55 -0.80
C HIS A 196 3.78 18.17 0.25
N GLU A 197 3.51 18.07 1.56
CA GLU A 197 4.42 18.57 2.60
C GLU A 197 5.72 17.75 2.61
N VAL A 198 5.61 16.41 2.58
CA VAL A 198 6.79 15.52 2.54
C VAL A 198 7.50 15.57 1.18
N LEU A 199 6.77 15.72 0.07
CA LEU A 199 7.38 15.89 -1.26
C LEU A 199 8.15 17.21 -1.40
N ARG A 200 7.79 18.25 -0.65
CA ARG A 200 8.49 19.55 -0.66
C ARG A 200 9.71 19.59 0.26
N ASP A 201 9.83 18.63 1.17
CA ASP A 201 10.98 18.52 2.05
C ASP A 201 12.21 18.05 1.26
N ARG A 202 13.10 19.00 0.96
CA ARG A 202 14.37 18.75 0.24
C ARG A 202 15.25 17.72 0.93
N SER A 203 15.17 17.64 2.26
CA SER A 203 15.95 16.70 3.06
C SER A 203 15.42 15.27 2.96
N ARG A 204 14.20 15.05 2.45
CA ARG A 204 13.57 13.73 2.30
C ARG A 204 13.45 13.31 0.84
N ASN A 205 13.06 14.24 -0.03
CA ASN A 205 12.79 13.96 -1.43
C ASN A 205 14.05 14.14 -2.28
N LEU A 206 14.77 13.03 -2.54
CA LEU A 206 15.93 13.03 -3.44
C LEU A 206 15.60 13.46 -4.88
N LEU A 207 14.34 13.33 -5.27
CA LEU A 207 13.81 13.77 -6.55
C LEU A 207 13.27 15.21 -6.53
N PHE A 208 13.58 15.98 -5.47
CA PHE A 208 13.17 17.38 -5.39
C PHE A 208 13.80 18.18 -6.54
N ASN A 209 12.99 18.86 -7.33
CA ASN A 209 13.36 19.60 -8.55
C ASN A 209 14.22 18.77 -9.53
N HIS A 210 13.98 17.46 -9.60
CA HIS A 210 14.73 16.55 -10.47
C HIS A 210 14.68 16.94 -11.95
N LEU A 211 13.56 17.50 -12.42
CA LEU A 211 13.40 17.91 -13.82
C LEU A 211 13.96 19.32 -14.11
N GLY A 212 14.37 20.06 -13.08
CA GLY A 212 14.79 21.46 -13.21
C GLY A 212 13.64 22.40 -13.62
N LEU A 213 12.39 22.04 -13.31
CA LEU A 213 11.20 22.82 -13.67
C LEU A 213 10.62 23.60 -12.48
N ALA A 214 11.29 23.57 -11.34
CA ALA A 214 10.75 23.98 -10.04
C ALA A 214 9.44 23.23 -9.70
N GLU A 215 9.30 21.99 -10.17
CA GLU A 215 8.03 21.26 -10.14
C GLU A 215 7.52 20.95 -8.74
N ASP A 216 8.43 20.79 -7.76
CA ASP A 216 8.07 20.59 -6.35
C ASP A 216 7.89 21.91 -5.60
N GLN A 217 8.16 23.03 -6.27
CA GLN A 217 8.01 24.39 -5.76
C GLN A 217 6.83 25.12 -6.41
N ALA A 218 6.16 24.48 -7.37
CA ALA A 218 5.01 25.02 -8.10
C ALA A 218 3.71 25.06 -7.30
N ASN A 219 3.78 24.97 -5.96
CA ASN A 219 2.64 24.97 -5.05
C ASN A 219 1.52 23.96 -5.37
N LEU A 220 1.88 22.81 -5.96
CA LEU A 220 0.92 21.75 -6.27
C LEU A 220 0.27 21.18 -5.01
N VAL A 221 -1.05 21.15 -4.96
CA VAL A 221 -1.82 20.54 -3.86
C VAL A 221 -2.01 19.06 -4.15
N ILE A 222 -1.31 18.22 -3.40
CA ILE A 222 -1.36 16.75 -3.51
C ILE A 222 -1.85 16.20 -2.17
N ARG A 223 -3.11 15.74 -2.12
CA ARG A 223 -3.81 15.25 -0.92
C ARG A 223 -4.54 13.93 -1.24
N PRO A 224 -3.79 12.82 -1.36
CA PRO A 224 -4.41 11.52 -1.60
C PRO A 224 -5.17 11.04 -0.37
N ASP A 225 -6.22 10.22 -0.57
CA ASP A 225 -6.68 9.28 0.45
C ASP A 225 -5.85 7.98 0.44
N CYS A 226 -6.25 6.98 1.23
CA CYS A 226 -5.53 5.70 1.28
C CYS A 226 -5.47 4.99 -0.08
N ALA A 227 -6.52 5.09 -0.90
CA ALA A 227 -6.59 4.44 -2.21
C ALA A 227 -5.75 5.17 -3.26
N ASP A 228 -5.71 6.50 -3.19
CA ASP A 228 -4.91 7.34 -4.10
C ASP A 228 -3.42 7.23 -3.82
N LEU A 229 -3.02 7.10 -2.55
CA LEU A 229 -1.62 7.23 -2.11
C LEU A 229 -0.64 6.34 -2.91
N PRO A 230 -0.87 5.03 -3.09
CA PRO A 230 0.04 4.19 -3.87
C PRO A 230 0.18 4.67 -5.32
N TYR A 231 -0.93 5.08 -5.94
CA TYR A 231 -0.95 5.59 -7.31
C TYR A 231 -0.24 6.94 -7.42
N PHE A 232 -0.44 7.85 -6.47
CA PHE A 232 0.20 9.15 -6.47
C PHE A 232 1.72 9.04 -6.30
N LEU A 233 2.19 8.17 -5.40
CA LEU A 233 3.63 7.89 -5.23
C LEU A 233 4.24 7.30 -6.51
N ARG A 234 3.56 6.32 -7.11
CA ARG A 234 4.03 5.67 -8.35
C ARG A 234 4.02 6.64 -9.53
N ALA A 235 2.97 7.45 -9.68
CA ALA A 235 2.85 8.46 -10.73
C ALA A 235 3.90 9.57 -10.55
N TYR A 236 4.13 10.04 -9.33
CA TYR A 236 5.17 11.02 -9.03
C TYR A 236 6.55 10.52 -9.45
N PHE A 237 6.92 9.30 -9.03
CA PHE A 237 8.20 8.70 -9.41
C PHE A 237 8.27 8.50 -10.94
N ALA A 238 7.20 8.00 -11.57
CA ALA A 238 7.14 7.80 -13.02
C ALA A 238 7.28 9.10 -13.81
N PHE A 239 6.64 10.19 -13.36
CA PHE A 239 6.76 11.51 -13.97
C PHE A 239 8.19 12.04 -13.90
N LYS A 240 8.84 11.92 -12.75
CA LYS A 240 10.23 12.35 -12.53
C LYS A 240 11.20 11.56 -13.41
N MET A 241 11.04 10.25 -13.43
CA MET A 241 11.93 9.34 -14.15
C MET A 241 11.60 9.22 -15.65
N GLY A 242 10.44 9.71 -16.10
CA GLY A 242 9.95 9.52 -17.47
C GLY A 242 9.58 8.06 -17.77
N LEU A 243 8.91 7.39 -16.84
CA LEU A 243 8.49 5.99 -16.95
C LEU A 243 7.04 5.90 -17.48
N PRO A 244 6.67 4.78 -18.14
CA PRO A 244 5.28 4.53 -18.53
C PRO A 244 4.39 4.34 -17.30
N TYR A 245 3.13 4.77 -17.42
CA TYR A 245 2.18 4.76 -16.30
C TYR A 245 0.74 4.67 -16.80
N GLY A 246 -0.10 3.97 -16.04
CA GLY A 246 -1.55 3.95 -16.23
C GLY A 246 -2.27 3.43 -14.99
N TYR A 247 -3.59 3.46 -15.04
CA TYR A 247 -4.47 3.05 -13.95
C TYR A 247 -5.77 2.43 -14.51
N ALA A 248 -6.33 1.50 -13.77
CA ALA A 248 -7.60 0.87 -14.05
C ALA A 248 -8.74 1.61 -13.35
N LYS A 249 -9.84 1.75 -14.08
CA LYS A 249 -11.12 2.14 -13.50
C LYS A 249 -11.86 0.87 -13.13
N CYS A 250 -12.10 0.69 -11.84
CA CYS A 250 -12.67 -0.52 -11.29
C CYS A 250 -14.07 -0.27 -10.71
N THR A 251 -14.82 -1.34 -10.50
CA THR A 251 -16.04 -1.30 -9.71
C THR A 251 -15.68 -1.33 -8.23
N ARG A 252 -16.56 -0.86 -7.35
CA ARG A 252 -16.35 -0.93 -5.89
C ARG A 252 -16.43 -2.35 -5.33
N GLY A 253 -16.92 -3.32 -6.11
CA GLY A 253 -17.46 -4.58 -5.58
C GLY A 253 -18.79 -4.34 -4.84
N GLY A 254 -19.47 -5.42 -4.43
CA GLY A 254 -20.78 -5.33 -3.76
C GLY A 254 -21.62 -6.58 -4.02
N GLY A 255 -22.66 -6.80 -3.21
CA GLY A 255 -23.55 -7.97 -3.36
C GLY A 255 -22.83 -9.33 -3.35
N GLY A 256 -21.76 -9.46 -2.55
CA GLY A 256 -20.93 -10.67 -2.49
C GLY A 256 -19.95 -10.86 -3.66
N GLN A 257 -19.82 -9.88 -4.55
CA GLN A 257 -18.89 -9.93 -5.69
C GLN A 257 -17.66 -9.04 -5.47
N ALA A 258 -16.49 -9.58 -5.80
CA ALA A 258 -15.24 -8.84 -5.79
C ALA A 258 -15.22 -7.70 -6.83
N PRO A 259 -14.44 -6.62 -6.59
CA PRO A 259 -14.17 -5.59 -7.59
C PRO A 259 -13.65 -6.14 -8.92
N ARG A 260 -14.05 -5.52 -10.03
CA ARG A 260 -13.58 -5.83 -11.39
C ARG A 260 -13.16 -4.56 -12.10
N CYS A 261 -12.21 -4.66 -13.03
CA CYS A 261 -11.66 -3.50 -13.73
C CYS A 261 -11.99 -3.52 -15.23
N PRO A 262 -13.14 -2.96 -15.66
CA PRO A 262 -13.57 -3.01 -17.06
C PRO A 262 -12.77 -2.10 -18.00
N ALA A 263 -12.08 -1.09 -17.49
CA ALA A 263 -11.36 -0.12 -18.30
C ALA A 263 -9.97 0.18 -17.73
N TRP A 264 -9.04 0.48 -18.63
CA TRP A 264 -7.68 0.88 -18.27
C TRP A 264 -7.24 2.07 -19.13
N TRP A 265 -6.74 3.09 -18.45
CA TRP A 265 -6.30 4.35 -19.04
C TRP A 265 -4.82 4.56 -18.71
N ASN A 266 -4.14 5.35 -19.52
CA ASN A 266 -2.72 5.61 -19.34
C ASN A 266 -2.36 7.02 -19.81
N ILE A 267 -1.09 7.38 -19.66
CA ILE A 267 -0.63 8.74 -19.98
C ILE A 267 -0.70 9.09 -21.47
N GLN A 268 -0.84 8.11 -22.37
CA GLN A 268 -1.05 8.34 -23.81
C GLN A 268 -2.51 8.20 -24.24
N ARG A 269 -3.26 7.32 -23.57
CA ARG A 269 -4.69 7.09 -23.76
C ARG A 269 -5.43 7.48 -22.49
N GLU A 270 -5.65 8.79 -22.35
CA GLU A 270 -6.39 9.39 -21.23
C GLU A 270 -7.89 9.03 -21.34
N GLU A 271 -8.59 9.01 -20.20
CA GLU A 271 -10.04 8.79 -20.17
C GLU A 271 -10.78 9.88 -20.98
N PRO A 272 -11.69 9.50 -21.90
CA PRO A 272 -12.48 10.46 -22.66
C PRO A 272 -13.29 11.37 -21.74
N ARG A 273 -13.27 12.67 -22.02
CA ARG A 273 -14.13 13.63 -21.32
C ARG A 273 -15.58 13.40 -21.76
N ALA A 274 -16.52 13.45 -20.82
CA ALA A 274 -17.93 13.50 -21.19
C ALA A 274 -18.18 14.75 -22.05
N ALA A 275 -18.78 14.55 -23.23
CA ALA A 275 -19.08 15.64 -24.14
C ALA A 275 -20.06 16.63 -23.46
N PRO A 276 -19.87 17.95 -23.61
CA PRO A 276 -20.89 18.90 -23.20
C PRO A 276 -22.19 18.61 -23.99
N PRO A 277 -23.38 18.79 -23.39
CA PRO A 277 -24.62 18.67 -24.14
C PRO A 277 -24.65 19.67 -25.31
N PRO A 278 -25.27 19.34 -26.46
CA PRO A 278 -25.33 20.23 -27.62
C PRO A 278 -25.90 21.61 -27.26
N GLU A 279 -25.28 22.68 -27.75
CA GLU A 279 -25.62 24.09 -27.45
C GLU A 279 -26.96 24.57 -28.06
N GLU A 280 -27.73 23.72 -28.76
CA GLU A 280 -28.94 24.15 -29.48
C GLU A 280 -30.21 24.36 -28.63
N MET A 281 -30.15 24.31 -27.30
CA MET A 281 -31.33 24.55 -26.45
C MET A 281 -31.21 25.72 -25.45
N VAL A 282 -30.27 26.66 -25.65
CA VAL A 282 -30.16 27.86 -24.81
C VAL A 282 -30.01 29.13 -25.65
N ALA A 283 -30.98 29.39 -26.51
CA ALA A 283 -31.27 30.73 -27.02
C ALA A 283 -32.80 30.84 -27.15
N SER A 284 -33.51 31.31 -26.13
CA SER A 284 -33.87 32.73 -26.07
C SER A 284 -34.62 32.98 -24.76
N ALA A 285 -34.11 33.90 -23.94
CA ALA A 285 -34.90 34.53 -22.90
C ALA A 285 -34.35 35.93 -22.70
N ASP A 286 -35.13 36.93 -23.10
CA ASP A 286 -35.22 38.28 -22.52
C ASP A 286 -36.31 39.08 -23.28
N PRO A 287 -36.93 40.15 -22.71
CA PRO A 287 -37.66 40.15 -21.43
C PRO A 287 -39.03 40.90 -21.49
N ALA A 288 -39.89 40.63 -20.49
CA ALA A 288 -40.96 41.47 -19.90
C ALA A 288 -42.12 42.07 -20.76
N MET A 289 -43.39 41.73 -20.42
CA MET A 289 -44.51 42.65 -20.05
C MET A 289 -45.87 41.90 -19.77
N PRO A 290 -46.91 42.56 -19.18
CA PRO A 290 -47.76 42.03 -18.07
C PRO A 290 -49.11 41.39 -18.52
N PRO A 291 -49.97 40.88 -17.59
CA PRO A 291 -51.01 39.89 -17.94
C PRO A 291 -52.39 40.52 -18.23
N PRO A 292 -53.31 39.75 -18.85
CA PRO A 292 -54.71 39.85 -18.44
C PRO A 292 -55.48 38.51 -18.36
N SER A 293 -56.33 38.45 -17.32
CA SER A 293 -57.69 37.86 -17.19
C SER A 293 -58.12 36.61 -17.98
N SER A 294 -58.65 35.61 -17.24
CA SER A 294 -59.57 34.55 -17.73
C SER A 294 -61.03 35.06 -17.86
N PRO A 295 -62.07 34.25 -18.22
CA PRO A 295 -62.15 32.92 -18.87
C PRO A 295 -63.25 32.81 -19.97
N GLY A 296 -63.34 31.67 -20.68
CA GLY A 296 -64.52 31.24 -21.46
C GLY A 296 -64.25 29.92 -22.19
N LEU A 297 -64.84 28.79 -21.79
CA LEU A 297 -66.15 28.23 -22.17
C LEU A 297 -66.29 27.95 -23.69
N PHE A 298 -66.58 26.68 -24.00
CA PHE A 298 -66.84 26.04 -25.31
C PHE A 298 -65.69 25.30 -25.99
N GLY A 299 -65.81 23.97 -26.02
CA GLY A 299 -64.97 23.09 -26.82
C GLY A 299 -65.06 21.60 -26.50
N MET A 300 -66.19 21.10 -25.99
CA MET A 300 -66.46 19.65 -26.00
C MET A 300 -67.05 19.25 -27.37
N LEU A 301 -66.55 18.12 -27.89
CA LEU A 301 -67.04 17.22 -28.95
C LEU A 301 -66.20 17.16 -30.24
N ARG A 302 -65.32 16.15 -30.34
CA ARG A 302 -65.40 15.09 -31.38
C ARG A 302 -64.32 14.00 -31.17
N GLN A 303 -64.79 12.84 -30.72
CA GLN A 303 -64.68 11.53 -31.37
C GLN A 303 -63.31 10.92 -31.76
N GLN A 304 -63.08 9.75 -31.15
CA GLN A 304 -62.42 8.51 -31.63
C GLN A 304 -60.93 8.47 -32.00
N GLN A 305 -60.19 7.80 -31.10
CA GLN A 305 -59.51 6.52 -31.33
C GLN A 305 -58.40 6.46 -32.38
N GLN A 306 -57.16 6.63 -31.91
CA GLN A 306 -55.97 5.98 -32.47
C GLN A 306 -54.95 5.74 -31.35
N ALA A 307 -54.52 4.49 -31.21
CA ALA A 307 -53.41 4.09 -30.34
C ALA A 307 -52.11 4.67 -30.91
N ALA A 308 -51.40 5.48 -30.12
CA ALA A 308 -50.08 6.00 -30.44
C ALA A 308 -49.21 6.05 -29.18
N ALA A 309 -47.91 5.82 -29.38
CA ALA A 309 -46.82 5.72 -28.42
C ALA A 309 -46.81 6.81 -27.31
N PRO A 310 -46.18 6.58 -26.14
CA PRO A 310 -46.10 7.58 -25.10
C PRO A 310 -45.41 8.85 -25.64
N ALA A 311 -46.16 9.96 -25.63
CA ALA A 311 -45.67 11.28 -25.98
C ALA A 311 -44.54 11.70 -25.01
N PRO A 312 -43.54 12.47 -25.49
CA PRO A 312 -42.50 13.01 -24.62
C PRO A 312 -43.16 13.92 -23.58
N VAL A 313 -42.94 13.61 -22.32
CA VAL A 313 -43.42 14.40 -21.17
C VAL A 313 -42.80 15.79 -21.29
N THR A 314 -43.64 16.80 -21.55
CA THR A 314 -43.23 18.20 -21.43
C THR A 314 -42.94 18.49 -19.95
N PRO A 315 -41.77 19.04 -19.59
CA PRO A 315 -41.48 19.38 -18.21
C PRO A 315 -42.39 20.52 -17.76
N ALA A 316 -42.89 20.42 -16.52
CA ALA A 316 -43.73 21.44 -15.91
C ALA A 316 -43.02 22.81 -15.90
N PRO A 317 -43.74 23.94 -16.11
CA PRO A 317 -43.14 25.26 -16.03
C PRO A 317 -42.65 25.51 -14.61
N GLY A 318 -41.34 25.64 -14.41
CA GLY A 318 -40.72 25.88 -13.10
C GLY A 318 -39.78 24.78 -12.59
N ALA A 319 -39.56 23.70 -13.35
CA ALA A 319 -38.51 22.73 -13.00
C ALA A 319 -37.11 23.36 -13.14
N LYS A 320 -36.34 23.37 -12.04
CA LYS A 320 -34.92 23.79 -12.06
C LYS A 320 -34.17 22.93 -13.10
N PRO A 321 -33.31 23.54 -13.94
CA PRO A 321 -32.54 22.77 -14.91
C PRO A 321 -31.73 21.70 -14.18
N ALA A 322 -31.74 20.47 -14.72
CA ALA A 322 -30.93 19.39 -14.21
C ALA A 322 -29.46 19.85 -14.13
N PRO A 323 -28.74 19.57 -13.03
CA PRO A 323 -27.35 19.97 -12.89
C PRO A 323 -26.55 19.40 -14.06
N LYS A 324 -25.74 20.25 -14.72
CA LYS A 324 -24.84 19.81 -15.79
C LYS A 324 -24.01 18.62 -15.26
N PRO A 325 -23.86 17.52 -16.02
CA PRO A 325 -22.96 16.45 -15.65
C PRO A 325 -21.59 17.04 -15.35
N TRP A 326 -21.04 16.72 -14.18
CA TRP A 326 -19.73 17.20 -13.80
C TRP A 326 -18.67 16.57 -14.73
N SER A 327 -17.79 17.40 -15.28
CA SER A 327 -16.65 16.98 -16.10
C SER A 327 -15.40 17.69 -15.60
N PRO A 328 -14.25 16.99 -15.54
CA PRO A 328 -13.00 17.63 -15.14
C PRO A 328 -12.59 18.74 -16.14
N PRO A 329 -11.85 19.76 -15.66
CA PRO A 329 -11.35 20.83 -16.53
C PRO A 329 -10.43 20.25 -17.63
N PRO A 330 -10.25 20.96 -18.77
CA PRO A 330 -9.27 20.53 -19.76
C PRO A 330 -7.86 20.52 -19.14
N ARG A 331 -7.02 19.57 -19.59
CA ARG A 331 -5.63 19.49 -19.12
C ARG A 331 -4.88 20.77 -19.54
N PRO A 332 -4.28 21.51 -18.59
CA PRO A 332 -3.53 22.72 -18.91
C PRO A 332 -2.25 22.39 -19.69
N ALA A 333 -1.74 23.39 -20.42
CA ALA A 333 -0.46 23.28 -21.11
C ALA A 333 0.72 23.21 -20.12
N GLY A 334 1.79 22.54 -20.53
CA GLY A 334 3.02 22.39 -19.75
C GLY A 334 3.08 21.11 -18.92
N LEU A 335 4.30 20.66 -18.62
CA LEU A 335 4.54 19.39 -17.92
C LEU A 335 4.03 19.41 -16.48
N VAL A 336 4.37 20.44 -15.70
CA VAL A 336 4.02 20.51 -14.27
C VAL A 336 2.51 20.70 -14.06
N PRO A 337 1.84 21.65 -14.74
CA PRO A 337 0.39 21.78 -14.64
C PRO A 337 -0.35 20.54 -15.18
N GLY A 338 0.14 19.95 -16.27
CA GLY A 338 -0.42 18.72 -16.85
C GLY A 338 -0.33 17.52 -15.90
N PHE A 339 0.81 17.34 -15.23
CA PHE A 339 0.99 16.32 -14.20
C PHE A 339 0.07 16.55 -12.99
N ALA A 340 -0.02 17.79 -12.51
CA ALA A 340 -0.90 18.14 -11.39
C ALA A 340 -2.38 17.87 -11.71
N HIS A 341 -2.79 18.19 -12.94
CA HIS A 341 -4.13 17.87 -13.44
C HIS A 341 -4.36 16.35 -13.48
N TYR A 342 -3.40 15.59 -14.01
CA TYR A 342 -3.51 14.13 -14.10
C TYR A 342 -3.63 13.45 -12.73
N LEU A 343 -2.82 13.86 -11.74
CA LEU A 343 -2.97 13.38 -10.36
C LEU A 343 -4.38 13.66 -9.82
N LYS A 344 -4.82 14.91 -9.91
CA LYS A 344 -6.05 15.35 -9.27
C LYS A 344 -7.31 14.80 -9.94
N TRP A 345 -7.38 14.85 -11.27
CA TRP A 345 -8.62 14.66 -12.02
C TRP A 345 -8.67 13.38 -12.84
N SER A 346 -7.52 12.75 -13.11
CA SER A 346 -7.49 11.46 -13.83
C SER A 346 -7.35 10.32 -12.83
N ILE A 347 -6.32 10.37 -11.98
CA ILE A 347 -6.10 9.33 -10.98
C ILE A 347 -7.09 9.50 -9.82
N GLY A 348 -7.16 10.68 -9.20
CA GLY A 348 -8.00 10.91 -8.01
C GLY A 348 -9.50 10.64 -8.22
N ASP A 349 -10.01 10.81 -9.44
CA ASP A 349 -11.41 10.44 -9.77
C ASP A 349 -11.55 9.03 -10.35
N GLY A 350 -10.43 8.43 -10.75
CA GLY A 350 -10.38 7.15 -11.47
C GLY A 350 -10.17 5.93 -10.58
N VAL A 351 -9.46 6.09 -9.46
CA VAL A 351 -9.16 5.01 -8.50
C VAL A 351 -9.95 5.18 -7.21
N HIS A 352 -10.16 4.08 -6.49
CA HIS A 352 -10.80 4.09 -5.18
C HIS A 352 -10.48 2.81 -4.41
N SER A 353 -11.04 2.66 -3.21
CA SER A 353 -10.84 1.52 -2.31
C SER A 353 -11.03 0.11 -2.91
N GLY A 354 -11.71 -0.01 -4.06
CA GLY A 354 -11.93 -1.28 -4.77
C GLY A 354 -10.79 -1.63 -5.73
N SER A 355 -10.05 -0.62 -6.22
CA SER A 355 -8.95 -0.79 -7.18
C SER A 355 -7.84 -1.71 -6.65
N GLY A 356 -7.59 -1.67 -5.33
CA GLY A 356 -6.53 -2.48 -4.72
C GLY A 356 -6.90 -3.91 -4.35
N ARG A 357 -8.20 -4.21 -4.20
CA ARG A 357 -8.69 -5.50 -3.65
C ARG A 357 -9.37 -6.40 -4.67
N THR A 358 -9.14 -6.19 -5.97
CA THR A 358 -9.57 -7.14 -7.01
C THR A 358 -9.05 -8.56 -6.73
N ALA A 359 -9.66 -9.56 -7.37
CA ALA A 359 -9.22 -10.94 -7.23
C ALA A 359 -7.72 -11.08 -7.57
N LEU A 360 -7.00 -11.92 -6.81
CA LEU A 360 -5.55 -12.07 -6.91
C LEU A 360 -5.06 -12.54 -8.29
N ALA A 361 -5.88 -13.35 -8.97
CA ALA A 361 -5.57 -13.89 -10.29
C ALA A 361 -6.02 -13.00 -11.46
N ASP A 362 -6.71 -11.89 -11.20
CA ASP A 362 -7.27 -11.02 -12.26
C ASP A 362 -6.17 -10.21 -12.95
N ASP A 363 -6.00 -10.37 -14.26
CA ASP A 363 -5.02 -9.64 -15.08
C ASP A 363 -5.48 -8.24 -15.51
N ALA A 364 -6.76 -7.91 -15.32
CA ALA A 364 -7.31 -6.60 -15.66
C ALA A 364 -7.06 -5.51 -14.61
N THR A 365 -6.58 -5.87 -13.42
CA THR A 365 -6.22 -4.93 -12.34
C THR A 365 -4.83 -4.33 -12.53
N ASP A 366 -4.49 -3.27 -11.78
CA ASP A 366 -3.16 -2.66 -11.80
C ASP A 366 -2.16 -3.36 -10.89
N TYR A 367 -2.62 -4.24 -10.01
CA TYR A 367 -1.79 -4.91 -9.02
C TYR A 367 -1.66 -6.39 -9.29
N TYR A 368 -0.52 -6.97 -8.89
CA TYR A 368 -0.33 -8.41 -8.82
C TYR A 368 0.15 -8.79 -7.41
N PRO A 369 -0.25 -9.96 -6.89
CA PRO A 369 0.16 -10.41 -5.57
C PRO A 369 1.58 -10.97 -5.57
N VAL A 370 2.27 -10.78 -4.46
CA VAL A 370 3.65 -11.23 -4.28
C VAL A 370 3.75 -12.27 -3.16
N ALA A 371 4.87 -13.00 -3.11
CA ALA A 371 5.14 -13.90 -2.00
C ALA A 371 5.26 -13.11 -0.69
N LEU A 372 5.00 -13.75 0.45
CA LEU A 372 5.33 -13.18 1.76
C LEU A 372 6.76 -13.56 2.11
N SER A 373 7.73 -12.74 1.71
CA SER A 373 9.15 -12.94 2.02
C SER A 373 9.87 -11.61 2.21
N GLU A 374 11.08 -11.67 2.76
CA GLU A 374 11.92 -10.49 2.94
C GLU A 374 12.28 -9.82 1.61
N GLU A 375 12.49 -10.63 0.57
CA GLU A 375 12.88 -10.20 -0.76
C GLU A 375 11.74 -9.54 -1.51
N THR A 376 10.49 -9.88 -1.24
CA THR A 376 9.33 -9.37 -1.97
C THR A 376 8.62 -8.23 -1.24
N LEU A 377 8.64 -8.20 0.11
CA LEU A 377 7.98 -7.16 0.90
C LEU A 377 8.88 -5.92 1.06
N ARG A 378 9.20 -5.29 -0.07
CA ARG A 378 10.06 -4.10 -0.15
C ARG A 378 9.27 -2.80 0.07
N PRO A 379 9.91 -1.69 0.48
CA PRO A 379 9.28 -0.38 0.41
C PRO A 379 8.63 -0.11 -0.95
N GLY A 380 7.45 0.50 -0.97
CA GLY A 380 6.62 0.67 -2.18
C GLY A 380 5.67 -0.50 -2.47
N THR A 381 5.81 -1.64 -1.78
CA THR A 381 4.80 -2.73 -1.82
C THR A 381 3.50 -2.25 -1.19
N ILE A 382 2.38 -2.54 -1.85
CA ILE A 382 1.04 -2.13 -1.42
C ILE A 382 0.43 -3.24 -0.58
N TYR A 383 -0.15 -2.91 0.56
CA TYR A 383 -1.07 -3.78 1.26
C TYR A 383 -2.50 -3.32 0.99
N ALA A 384 -3.34 -4.23 0.50
CA ALA A 384 -4.76 -3.99 0.35
C ALA A 384 -5.53 -4.81 1.39
N ASP A 385 -6.26 -4.13 2.28
CA ASP A 385 -7.13 -4.83 3.22
C ASP A 385 -8.46 -5.27 2.55
N PRO A 386 -9.25 -6.16 3.20
CA PRO A 386 -10.52 -6.65 2.67
C PRO A 386 -11.59 -5.58 2.45
N TYR A 387 -11.43 -4.41 3.09
CA TYR A 387 -12.42 -3.33 3.14
C TYR A 387 -12.00 -2.11 2.31
N GLY A 388 -10.86 -2.22 1.64
CA GLY A 388 -10.32 -1.28 0.67
C GLY A 388 -9.45 -0.17 1.26
N HIS A 389 -8.97 -0.34 2.50
CA HIS A 389 -7.88 0.48 3.02
C HIS A 389 -6.57 0.00 2.42
N LEU A 390 -5.79 0.92 1.84
CA LEU A 390 -4.47 0.60 1.30
C LEU A 390 -3.37 1.25 2.14
N LEU A 391 -2.28 0.52 2.33
CA LEU A 391 -1.05 1.02 2.93
C LEU A 391 0.12 0.75 1.97
N VAL A 392 1.18 1.54 2.06
CA VAL A 392 2.40 1.35 1.27
C VAL A 392 3.55 1.08 2.22
N ILE A 393 4.24 -0.07 2.11
CA ILE A 393 5.42 -0.35 2.93
C ILE A 393 6.40 0.81 2.76
N ALA A 394 6.84 1.37 3.89
CA ALA A 394 7.76 2.50 3.94
C ALA A 394 9.16 2.03 4.31
N LYS A 395 9.27 1.14 5.31
CA LYS A 395 10.55 0.70 5.85
C LYS A 395 10.42 -0.65 6.51
N ARG A 396 11.46 -1.47 6.38
CA ARG A 396 11.66 -2.65 7.22
C ARG A 396 12.87 -2.39 8.11
N VAL A 397 12.71 -2.61 9.41
CA VAL A 397 13.80 -2.62 10.38
C VAL A 397 14.06 -4.06 10.75
N PRO A 398 15.28 -4.58 10.52
CA PRO A 398 15.59 -5.96 10.82
C PRO A 398 15.50 -6.23 12.32
N GLN A 399 15.19 -7.48 12.67
CA GLN A 399 15.30 -7.96 14.04
C GLN A 399 16.74 -7.80 14.54
N SER A 400 16.89 -7.44 15.81
CA SER A 400 18.17 -7.35 16.51
C SER A 400 18.23 -8.41 17.61
N GLY A 401 19.40 -8.57 18.24
CA GLY A 401 19.55 -9.52 19.35
C GLY A 401 18.66 -9.19 20.54
N ASP A 402 18.19 -7.95 20.65
CA ASP A 402 17.35 -7.49 21.74
C ASP A 402 15.91 -7.21 21.28
N ALA A 403 15.64 -6.66 20.09
CA ALA A 403 14.28 -6.30 19.66
C ALA A 403 13.76 -7.10 18.45
N ALA A 404 12.44 -7.34 18.42
CA ALA A 404 11.73 -7.85 17.25
C ALA A 404 11.94 -6.93 16.03
N GLY A 405 11.86 -7.49 14.83
CA GLY A 405 11.85 -6.68 13.61
C GLY A 405 10.59 -5.84 13.53
N VAL A 406 10.64 -4.77 12.74
CA VAL A 406 9.51 -3.84 12.57
C VAL A 406 9.26 -3.61 11.09
N MET A 407 7.99 -3.67 10.68
CA MET A 407 7.56 -3.22 9.36
C MET A 407 6.72 -1.96 9.51
N LEU A 408 7.14 -0.90 8.83
CA LEU A 408 6.44 0.38 8.77
C LEU A 408 5.78 0.54 7.41
N ALA A 409 4.60 1.12 7.39
CA ALA A 409 3.89 1.52 6.18
C ALA A 409 3.34 2.93 6.30
N VAL A 410 3.16 3.58 5.17
CA VAL A 410 2.50 4.86 5.05
C VAL A 410 1.04 4.65 4.76
N ASP A 411 0.23 5.43 5.44
CA ASP A 411 -1.21 5.48 5.37
C ASP A 411 -1.63 6.94 5.09
N ALA A 412 -2.60 7.12 4.20
CA ALA A 412 -3.22 8.40 3.92
C ALA A 412 -4.70 8.37 4.27
N GLN A 413 -5.18 9.43 4.92
CA GLN A 413 -6.54 9.54 5.41
C GLN A 413 -7.39 10.40 4.46
N PRO A 414 -8.73 10.29 4.49
CA PRO A 414 -9.62 11.08 3.63
C PRO A 414 -9.47 12.61 3.81
N ASP A 415 -8.98 13.06 4.96
CA ASP A 415 -8.64 14.47 5.21
C ASP A 415 -7.30 14.88 4.57
N GLY A 416 -6.61 13.96 3.89
CA GLY A 416 -5.31 14.14 3.25
C GLY A 416 -4.11 13.93 4.18
N THR A 417 -4.33 13.68 5.48
CA THR A 417 -3.24 13.43 6.44
C THR A 417 -2.48 12.16 6.04
N VAL A 418 -1.15 12.25 6.02
CA VAL A 418 -0.25 11.13 5.74
C VAL A 418 0.49 10.77 7.02
N ALA A 419 0.47 9.50 7.42
CA ALA A 419 1.06 9.05 8.68
C ALA A 419 1.77 7.69 8.53
N ILE A 420 2.73 7.43 9.42
CA ILE A 420 3.42 6.15 9.50
C ILE A 420 2.69 5.22 10.48
N LYS A 421 2.47 3.98 10.05
CA LYS A 421 1.82 2.90 10.79
C LYS A 421 2.77 1.71 10.92
N ARG A 422 2.74 1.03 12.06
CA ARG A 422 3.42 -0.26 12.26
C ARG A 422 2.53 -1.40 11.78
N PHE A 423 3.16 -2.46 11.28
CA PHE A 423 2.48 -3.73 11.01
C PHE A 423 2.01 -4.38 12.31
N TRP A 424 0.72 -4.66 12.38
CA TRP A 424 0.07 -5.54 13.35
C TRP A 424 -1.35 -5.82 12.87
N ARG A 425 -2.00 -6.84 13.45
CA ARG A 425 -3.28 -7.40 12.96
C ARG A 425 -4.42 -6.38 12.79
N GLY A 426 -4.50 -5.33 13.61
CA GLY A 426 -5.56 -4.32 13.50
C GLY A 426 -5.29 -3.18 12.51
N ASN A 427 -4.03 -2.96 12.11
CA ASN A 427 -3.71 -2.04 11.01
C ASN A 427 -3.75 -2.74 9.65
N PHE A 428 -3.38 -4.03 9.61
CA PHE A 428 -3.26 -4.85 8.41
C PHE A 428 -4.29 -5.98 8.48
N LEU A 429 -5.57 -5.62 8.35
CA LEU A 429 -6.67 -6.57 8.41
C LEU A 429 -6.58 -7.53 7.22
N PHE A 430 -6.72 -8.82 7.48
CA PHE A 430 -6.71 -9.87 6.46
C PHE A 430 -8.00 -10.71 6.55
N ALA A 431 -8.46 -11.21 5.40
CA ALA A 431 -9.59 -12.12 5.30
C ALA A 431 -9.36 -13.09 4.15
N ASP A 432 -9.86 -14.31 4.30
CA ASP A 432 -9.81 -15.39 3.32
C ASP A 432 -11.15 -15.57 2.58
N ASP A 433 -12.07 -14.59 2.69
CA ASP A 433 -13.34 -14.58 1.97
C ASP A 433 -13.18 -13.99 0.55
N PRO A 434 -13.37 -14.79 -0.52
CA PRO A 434 -13.28 -14.32 -1.91
C PRO A 434 -14.26 -13.19 -2.27
N ALA A 435 -15.39 -13.05 -1.56
CA ALA A 435 -16.35 -11.98 -1.76
C ALA A 435 -15.78 -10.60 -1.41
N LEU A 436 -14.79 -10.55 -0.51
CA LEU A 436 -14.05 -9.33 -0.17
C LEU A 436 -12.92 -9.05 -1.18
N GLY A 437 -12.75 -9.92 -2.17
CA GLY A 437 -11.75 -9.82 -3.22
C GLY A 437 -10.45 -10.50 -2.83
N GLY A 438 -9.33 -9.92 -3.26
CA GLY A 438 -7.99 -10.46 -2.97
C GLY A 438 -7.21 -9.54 -2.04
N PRO A 439 -7.43 -9.55 -0.72
CA PRO A 439 -6.61 -8.78 0.23
C PRO A 439 -5.18 -9.34 0.30
N GLY A 440 -4.24 -8.53 0.79
CA GLY A 440 -2.85 -8.90 0.99
C GLY A 440 -1.83 -7.96 0.32
N PHE A 441 -0.58 -8.39 0.30
CA PHE A 441 0.55 -7.66 -0.25
C PHE A 441 0.68 -7.81 -1.77
N LYS A 442 0.90 -6.69 -2.45
CA LYS A 442 0.86 -6.55 -3.90
C LYS A 442 1.89 -5.55 -4.41
N ARG A 443 2.17 -5.62 -5.71
CA ARG A 443 2.96 -4.63 -6.44
C ARG A 443 2.23 -4.14 -7.67
N PHE A 444 2.61 -2.96 -8.17
CA PHE A 444 2.17 -2.47 -9.47
C PHE A 444 2.59 -3.42 -10.58
N ARG A 445 1.62 -3.81 -11.41
CA ARG A 445 1.90 -4.51 -12.66
C ARG A 445 2.77 -3.62 -13.54
N PRO A 446 3.86 -4.16 -14.09
CA PRO A 446 4.70 -3.43 -15.00
C PRO A 446 3.91 -2.93 -16.21
N VAL A 447 4.03 -1.64 -16.51
CA VAL A 447 3.54 -1.06 -17.75
C VAL A 447 4.69 -1.05 -18.76
N VAL A 448 4.48 -1.68 -19.90
CA VAL A 448 5.46 -1.76 -20.99
C VAL A 448 4.95 -0.96 -22.19
N LEU A 449 5.90 -0.39 -22.95
CA LEU A 449 5.63 0.23 -24.24
C LEU A 449 5.83 -0.82 -25.33
N GLU A 450 4.79 -1.11 -26.10
CA GLU A 450 4.80 -2.10 -27.17
C GLU A 450 3.96 -1.60 -28.35
N GLY A 451 4.49 -1.68 -29.58
CA GLY A 451 3.77 -1.26 -30.79
C GLY A 451 3.32 0.21 -30.80
N GLY A 452 4.00 1.09 -30.06
CA GLY A 452 3.65 2.52 -29.94
C GLY A 452 2.54 2.82 -28.91
N GLY A 453 1.98 1.81 -28.25
CA GLY A 453 1.04 1.94 -27.14
C GLY A 453 1.57 1.38 -25.84
N MET A 454 0.86 1.62 -24.75
CA MET A 454 1.17 1.03 -23.44
C MET A 454 0.23 -0.12 -23.12
N ARG A 455 0.75 -1.14 -22.42
CA ARG A 455 -0.07 -2.16 -21.77
C ARG A 455 0.55 -2.62 -20.47
N ARG A 456 -0.26 -3.25 -19.61
CA ARG A 456 0.20 -3.96 -18.43
C ARG A 456 0.59 -5.39 -18.76
N LEU A 457 1.54 -5.93 -18.02
CA LEU A 457 1.85 -7.37 -18.08
C LEU A 457 0.82 -8.20 -17.30
N THR A 458 0.49 -9.37 -17.83
CA THR A 458 -0.29 -10.42 -17.16
C THR A 458 0.55 -11.13 -16.10
N ASN A 459 -0.10 -11.85 -15.17
CA ASN A 459 0.56 -12.64 -14.14
C ASN A 459 1.52 -13.67 -14.76
N ARG A 460 1.11 -14.28 -15.88
CA ARG A 460 1.94 -15.25 -16.62
C ARG A 460 3.19 -14.61 -17.22
N GLU A 461 3.08 -13.39 -17.75
CA GLU A 461 4.22 -12.66 -18.30
C GLU A 461 5.18 -12.21 -17.19
N ILE A 462 4.64 -11.68 -16.08
CA ILE A 462 5.44 -11.22 -14.94
C ILE A 462 6.23 -12.39 -14.34
N ALA A 463 5.59 -13.55 -14.13
CA ALA A 463 6.24 -14.75 -13.59
C ALA A 463 7.42 -15.25 -14.45
N LYS A 464 7.42 -14.96 -15.76
CA LYS A 464 8.50 -15.35 -16.69
C LYS A 464 9.50 -14.22 -16.96
N ASN A 465 9.26 -13.02 -16.44
CA ASN A 465 10.08 -11.87 -16.75
C ASN A 465 11.27 -11.77 -15.78
N PRO A 466 12.51 -11.67 -16.28
CA PRO A 466 13.71 -11.62 -15.43
C PRO A 466 13.78 -10.38 -14.51
N ASN A 467 13.03 -9.31 -14.81
CA ASN A 467 12.99 -8.11 -13.96
C ASN A 467 12.01 -8.20 -12.79
N TYR A 468 11.09 -9.17 -12.80
CA TYR A 468 9.99 -9.24 -11.84
C TYR A 468 9.96 -10.62 -11.19
N GLY A 469 9.44 -11.64 -11.89
CA GLY A 469 9.52 -13.05 -11.52
C GLY A 469 8.87 -13.43 -10.18
N ASP A 470 8.13 -12.53 -9.55
CA ASP A 470 7.77 -12.59 -8.13
C ASP A 470 6.26 -12.66 -7.87
N VAL A 471 5.47 -13.06 -8.88
CA VAL A 471 4.04 -13.34 -8.70
C VAL A 471 3.86 -14.54 -7.78
N SER A 472 3.04 -14.39 -6.74
CA SER A 472 2.57 -15.52 -5.93
C SER A 472 1.10 -15.36 -5.56
N LEU A 473 0.34 -16.43 -5.73
CA LEU A 473 -1.07 -16.50 -5.34
C LEU A 473 -1.26 -17.12 -3.94
N ASP A 474 -0.18 -17.44 -3.22
CA ASP A 474 -0.22 -18.23 -1.99
C ASP A 474 -1.04 -17.57 -0.89
N GLN A 475 -1.03 -16.23 -0.83
CA GLN A 475 -1.83 -15.46 0.11
C GLN A 475 -3.32 -15.82 0.03
N GLY A 476 -3.86 -16.09 -1.16
CA GLY A 476 -5.27 -16.46 -1.35
C GLY A 476 -5.63 -17.87 -0.87
N ARG A 477 -4.64 -18.66 -0.42
CA ARG A 477 -4.82 -20.02 0.12
C ARG A 477 -4.54 -20.08 1.62
N MET A 478 -4.14 -18.97 2.24
CA MET A 478 -3.84 -18.89 3.66
C MET A 478 -5.11 -18.64 4.45
N SER A 479 -5.26 -19.34 5.58
CA SER A 479 -6.20 -18.90 6.61
C SER A 479 -5.71 -17.61 7.25
N VAL A 480 -6.61 -16.90 7.93
CA VAL A 480 -6.28 -15.66 8.64
C VAL A 480 -5.11 -15.83 9.62
N GLU A 481 -5.10 -16.90 10.40
CA GLU A 481 -4.01 -17.16 11.37
C GLU A 481 -2.68 -17.48 10.66
N ALA A 482 -2.71 -18.28 9.59
CA ALA A 482 -1.52 -18.64 8.83
C ALA A 482 -0.87 -17.43 8.14
N PHE A 483 -1.67 -16.47 7.67
CA PHE A 483 -1.16 -15.21 7.12
C PHE A 483 -0.35 -14.43 8.17
N TYR A 484 -0.90 -14.26 9.38
CA TYR A 484 -0.22 -13.52 10.43
C TYR A 484 1.00 -14.26 10.97
N ASP A 485 0.94 -15.59 11.13
CA ASP A 485 2.10 -16.41 11.47
C ASP A 485 3.24 -16.22 10.47
N ARG A 486 2.92 -16.23 9.17
CA ARG A 486 3.90 -16.02 8.11
C ARG A 486 4.50 -14.61 8.16
N MET A 487 3.68 -13.59 8.43
CA MET A 487 4.16 -12.21 8.55
C MET A 487 5.06 -12.01 9.77
N GLU A 488 4.74 -12.64 10.90
CA GLU A 488 5.60 -12.64 12.09
C GLU A 488 6.98 -13.25 11.76
N ASP A 489 7.01 -14.34 10.97
CA ASP A 489 8.25 -14.98 10.54
C ASP A 489 9.08 -14.12 9.59
N VAL A 490 8.44 -13.38 8.69
CA VAL A 490 9.11 -12.48 7.74
C VAL A 490 9.63 -11.22 8.42
N ILE A 491 8.95 -10.76 9.47
CA ILE A 491 9.33 -9.55 10.22
C ILE A 491 10.44 -9.88 11.22
N SER A 492 10.33 -11.00 11.94
CA SER A 492 11.30 -11.44 12.96
C SER A 492 11.76 -12.87 12.66
N PRO A 493 12.74 -13.08 11.76
CA PRO A 493 13.13 -14.42 11.31
C PRO A 493 13.76 -15.28 12.41
N SER A 494 14.43 -14.68 13.38
CA SER A 494 15.07 -15.36 14.51
C SER A 494 14.12 -15.52 15.69
N GLN A 495 14.45 -16.44 16.59
CA GLN A 495 13.67 -16.67 17.82
C GLN A 495 13.56 -15.39 18.67
N LEU A 496 12.39 -15.21 19.28
CA LEU A 496 12.10 -14.09 20.18
C LEU A 496 12.15 -14.53 21.65
N ASP A 497 12.55 -13.65 22.56
CA ASP A 497 12.28 -13.88 23.97
C ASP A 497 10.77 -13.79 24.23
N PRO A 498 10.12 -14.85 24.75
CA PRO A 498 8.66 -14.91 24.84
C PRO A 498 8.09 -13.85 25.79
N LEU A 499 8.80 -13.53 26.87
CA LEU A 499 8.37 -12.57 27.87
C LEU A 499 8.45 -11.13 27.34
N ARG A 500 9.57 -10.76 26.73
CA ARG A 500 9.79 -9.44 26.12
C ARG A 500 8.79 -9.20 24.99
N ALA A 501 8.62 -10.16 24.10
CA ALA A 501 7.71 -10.02 22.98
C ALA A 501 6.23 -9.86 23.42
N MET A 502 5.83 -10.56 24.50
CA MET A 502 4.52 -10.34 25.12
C MET A 502 4.39 -8.96 25.75
N LYS A 503 5.42 -8.47 26.46
CA LYS A 503 5.42 -7.12 27.05
C LYS A 503 5.31 -6.02 26.00
N GLU A 504 5.95 -6.19 24.85
CA GLU A 504 5.82 -5.26 23.71
C GLU A 504 4.38 -5.27 23.16
N ALA A 505 3.73 -6.43 23.07
CA ALA A 505 2.31 -6.51 22.68
C ALA A 505 1.37 -5.84 23.70
N ILE A 506 1.63 -6.01 25.00
CA ILE A 506 0.88 -5.34 26.09
C ILE A 506 1.07 -3.82 26.01
N GLN A 507 2.31 -3.36 25.77
CA GLN A 507 2.62 -1.94 25.60
C GLN A 507 1.84 -1.34 24.42
N ALA A 508 1.78 -2.04 23.28
CA ALA A 508 1.00 -1.61 22.13
C ALA A 508 -0.51 -1.51 22.44
N LEU A 509 -1.06 -2.46 23.21
CA LEU A 509 -2.46 -2.38 23.67
C LEU A 509 -2.70 -1.18 24.60
N ASP A 510 -1.81 -0.92 25.56
CA ASP A 510 -1.90 0.24 26.46
C ASP A 510 -1.92 1.56 25.66
N GLU A 511 -1.08 1.67 24.62
CA GLU A 511 -1.09 2.82 23.72
C GLU A 511 -2.41 2.98 22.96
N GLN A 512 -3.02 1.88 22.47
CA GLN A 512 -4.34 1.93 21.83
C GLN A 512 -5.44 2.37 22.82
N VAL A 513 -5.40 1.86 24.06
CA VAL A 513 -6.33 2.26 25.12
C VAL A 513 -6.19 3.75 25.42
N ARG A 514 -4.97 4.26 25.55
CA ARG A 514 -4.71 5.69 25.77
C ARG A 514 -5.16 6.55 24.60
N ALA A 515 -4.92 6.12 23.36
CA ALA A 515 -5.40 6.83 22.17
C ALA A 515 -6.93 6.92 22.14
N ARG A 516 -7.62 5.87 22.60
CA ARG A 516 -9.08 5.84 22.69
C ARG A 516 -9.64 6.83 23.71
N VAL A 517 -8.91 7.18 24.77
CA VAL A 517 -9.31 8.24 25.73
C VAL A 517 -9.61 9.54 24.99
N THR A 518 -8.75 9.94 24.06
CA THR A 518 -8.96 11.14 23.23
C THR A 518 -10.19 11.02 22.34
N SER A 519 -10.45 9.84 21.76
CA SER A 519 -11.62 9.65 20.89
C SER A 519 -12.93 9.69 21.66
N VAL A 520 -12.99 9.08 22.85
CA VAL A 520 -14.17 9.14 23.73
C VAL A 520 -14.36 10.56 24.26
N GLU A 521 -13.29 11.26 24.63
CA GLU A 521 -13.37 12.65 25.08
C GLU A 521 -13.88 13.60 23.99
N ASN A 522 -13.45 13.41 22.73
CA ASN A 522 -13.98 14.17 21.60
C ASN A 522 -15.50 13.95 21.45
N GLY A 523 -15.96 12.70 21.59
CA GLY A 523 -17.39 12.38 21.60
C GLY A 523 -18.14 13.03 22.77
N ARG A 524 -17.58 13.01 23.98
CA ARG A 524 -18.17 13.68 25.15
C ARG A 524 -18.29 15.19 24.96
N LYS A 525 -17.24 15.84 24.42
CA LYS A 525 -17.27 17.27 24.08
C LYS A 525 -18.34 17.58 23.04
N TYR A 526 -18.52 16.71 22.05
CA TYR A 526 -19.61 16.84 21.07
C TYR A 526 -20.99 16.75 21.75
N GLN A 527 -21.21 15.79 22.65
CA GLN A 527 -22.47 15.67 23.40
C GLN A 527 -22.81 16.93 24.22
N ILE A 528 -21.81 17.60 24.80
CA ILE A 528 -22.02 18.85 25.56
C ILE A 528 -22.65 19.96 24.68
N THR A 529 -22.45 19.91 23.36
CA THR A 529 -23.07 20.88 22.44
C THR A 529 -24.59 20.70 22.26
N GLY A 530 -25.17 19.65 22.87
CA GLY A 530 -26.59 19.30 22.74
C GLY A 530 -26.96 18.64 21.41
N LYS A 531 -25.97 18.32 20.57
CA LYS A 531 -26.17 17.66 19.27
C LYS A 531 -26.07 16.14 19.41
N SER A 532 -26.80 15.43 18.56
CA SER A 532 -26.72 13.98 18.37
C SER A 532 -26.28 13.66 16.95
N ALA A 533 -25.61 12.51 16.77
CA ALA A 533 -25.29 12.01 15.44
C ALA A 533 -26.28 10.94 15.00
N ASP A 534 -26.72 11.01 13.75
CA ASP A 534 -27.46 9.90 13.14
C ASP A 534 -26.54 8.71 12.94
N MET A 535 -27.05 7.50 13.19
CA MET A 535 -26.31 6.26 12.99
C MET A 535 -26.59 5.74 11.58
N PRO A 536 -25.55 5.62 10.72
CA PRO A 536 -25.68 5.05 9.39
C PRO A 536 -26.21 3.61 9.42
N ASP A 537 -26.72 3.15 8.27
CA ASP A 537 -27.21 1.78 8.09
C ASP A 537 -26.12 0.85 7.57
N GLY A 538 -26.12 -0.38 8.10
CA GLY A 538 -25.31 -1.48 7.59
C GLY A 538 -23.81 -1.20 7.66
N ALA A 539 -23.10 -1.58 6.59
CA ALA A 539 -21.65 -1.37 6.48
C ALA A 539 -21.23 0.11 6.52
N ALA A 540 -22.15 1.05 6.25
CA ALA A 540 -21.85 2.48 6.20
C ALA A 540 -21.40 3.05 7.56
N ILE A 541 -21.62 2.35 8.68
CA ILE A 541 -21.07 2.76 9.97
C ILE A 541 -19.54 2.85 9.97
N PHE A 542 -18.86 2.17 9.03
CA PHE A 542 -17.40 2.17 8.88
C PHE A 542 -16.89 3.11 7.76
N GLU A 543 -17.77 3.77 7.01
CA GLU A 543 -17.43 4.41 5.72
C GLU A 543 -18.01 5.83 5.56
N THR A 544 -18.55 6.40 6.63
CA THR A 544 -19.33 7.64 6.54
C THR A 544 -18.47 8.90 6.67
N THR A 545 -19.12 10.05 6.57
CA THR A 545 -18.54 11.39 6.83
C THR A 545 -19.40 12.14 7.84
N GLY A 546 -18.91 13.29 8.32
CA GLY A 546 -19.63 14.14 9.26
C GLY A 546 -19.58 13.62 10.70
N ALA A 547 -20.55 14.02 11.53
CA ALA A 547 -20.48 13.84 12.99
C ALA A 547 -20.30 12.39 13.45
N TRP A 548 -20.86 11.40 12.73
CA TRP A 548 -20.61 10.00 13.06
C TRP A 548 -19.13 9.63 12.84
N GLU A 549 -18.55 10.00 11.71
CA GLU A 549 -17.13 9.73 11.41
C GLU A 549 -16.20 10.48 12.38
N ASP A 550 -16.56 11.72 12.73
CA ASP A 550 -15.74 12.58 13.58
C ASP A 550 -15.70 12.11 15.05
N PHE A 551 -16.82 11.55 15.56
CA PHE A 551 -17.01 11.35 17.01
C PHE A 551 -17.41 9.93 17.44
N ALA A 552 -17.99 9.12 16.54
CA ALA A 552 -18.18 7.69 16.77
C ALA A 552 -16.87 6.93 16.45
N THR A 553 -16.75 5.70 16.92
CA THR A 553 -15.47 4.96 16.83
C THR A 553 -15.56 3.52 16.34
N PRO A 554 -16.49 3.09 15.47
CA PRO A 554 -16.67 1.67 15.13
C PRO A 554 -15.39 1.03 14.57
N SER A 555 -14.68 1.69 13.65
CA SER A 555 -13.40 1.20 13.12
C SER A 555 -12.30 1.11 14.19
N ARG A 556 -12.23 2.07 15.12
CA ARG A 556 -11.21 2.11 16.18
C ARG A 556 -11.50 1.07 17.27
N ASP A 557 -12.76 0.92 17.63
CA ASP A 557 -13.22 -0.04 18.63
C ASP A 557 -13.04 -1.48 18.13
N LEU A 558 -13.31 -1.76 16.84
CA LEU A 558 -13.00 -3.06 16.25
C LEU A 558 -11.50 -3.38 16.34
N ARG A 559 -10.63 -2.41 16.08
CA ARG A 559 -9.16 -2.57 16.22
C ARG A 559 -8.74 -2.78 17.67
N LEU A 560 -9.37 -2.10 18.63
CA LEU A 560 -9.14 -2.32 20.05
C LEU A 560 -9.50 -3.74 20.46
N LEU A 561 -10.64 -4.26 20.00
CA LEU A 561 -11.06 -5.66 20.26
C LEU A 561 -10.03 -6.67 19.71
N ILE A 562 -9.51 -6.44 18.49
CA ILE A 562 -8.44 -7.26 17.92
C ILE A 562 -7.17 -7.19 18.76
N ALA A 563 -6.78 -6.01 19.24
CA ALA A 563 -5.61 -5.83 20.10
C ALA A 563 -5.76 -6.58 21.44
N ILE A 564 -6.97 -6.55 22.02
CA ILE A 564 -7.31 -7.31 23.24
C ILE A 564 -7.12 -8.81 22.98
N ASP A 565 -7.63 -9.34 21.87
CA ASP A 565 -7.50 -10.77 21.55
C ASP A 565 -6.03 -11.18 21.33
N VAL A 566 -5.24 -10.35 20.64
CA VAL A 566 -3.80 -10.58 20.43
C VAL A 566 -3.06 -10.69 21.77
N VAL A 567 -3.33 -9.78 22.70
CA VAL A 567 -2.66 -9.77 24.01
C VAL A 567 -3.14 -10.92 24.89
N ARG A 568 -4.45 -11.18 24.95
CA ARG A 568 -5.03 -12.29 25.73
C ARG A 568 -4.54 -13.65 25.27
N GLY A 569 -4.45 -13.86 23.95
CA GLY A 569 -4.02 -15.11 23.34
C GLY A 569 -2.50 -15.26 23.20
N TYR A 570 -1.70 -14.32 23.70
CA TYR A 570 -0.25 -14.35 23.53
C TYR A 570 0.40 -15.59 24.18
N PRO A 571 0.06 -15.98 25.43
CA PRO A 571 0.60 -17.21 26.02
C PRO A 571 0.25 -18.47 25.22
N ASP A 572 -0.98 -18.56 24.70
CA ASP A 572 -1.41 -19.66 23.83
C ASP A 572 -0.64 -19.70 22.51
N ARG A 573 -0.33 -18.53 21.94
CA ARG A 573 0.50 -18.42 20.74
C ARG A 573 1.90 -18.95 20.96
N VAL A 574 2.55 -18.59 22.07
CA VAL A 574 3.86 -19.13 22.45
C VAL A 574 3.80 -20.65 22.59
N ALA A 575 2.74 -21.16 23.23
CA ALA A 575 2.56 -22.60 23.40
C ALA A 575 2.28 -23.34 22.08
N ARG A 576 1.59 -22.70 21.14
CA ARG A 576 1.29 -23.24 19.79
C ARG A 576 2.52 -23.30 18.90
N ARG A 577 3.46 -22.35 19.05
CA ARG A 577 4.65 -22.17 18.21
C ARG A 577 5.94 -21.99 19.02
N PRO A 578 6.29 -22.92 19.91
CA PRO A 578 7.44 -22.77 20.81
C PRO A 578 8.77 -22.65 20.06
N GLU A 579 8.86 -23.17 18.83
CA GLU A 579 10.04 -23.08 17.98
C GLU A 579 10.42 -21.65 17.58
N ARG A 580 9.47 -20.70 17.67
CA ARG A 580 9.69 -19.28 17.37
C ARG A 580 10.18 -18.46 18.56
N TYR A 581 10.28 -19.10 19.72
CA TYR A 581 10.69 -18.45 20.94
C TYR A 581 11.95 -19.09 21.50
N ALA A 582 12.81 -18.25 22.07
CA ALA A 582 13.98 -18.68 22.80
C ALA A 582 13.54 -19.23 24.17
N MET A 583 13.02 -20.47 24.16
CA MET A 583 12.43 -21.09 25.35
C MET A 583 13.49 -21.23 26.46
N PRO A 584 13.19 -20.79 27.71
CA PRO A 584 14.14 -20.91 28.82
C PRO A 584 14.59 -22.35 29.07
N ALA A 585 15.89 -22.54 29.30
CA ALA A 585 16.46 -23.85 29.53
C ALA A 585 15.82 -24.54 30.74
N GLY A 586 15.44 -25.82 30.57
CA GLY A 586 14.83 -26.63 31.63
C GLY A 586 13.34 -26.36 31.91
N LYS A 587 12.69 -25.43 31.21
CA LYS A 587 11.23 -25.22 31.31
C LYS A 587 10.48 -25.94 30.20
N SER A 588 9.35 -26.56 30.52
CA SER A 588 8.43 -27.09 29.52
C SER A 588 7.62 -25.96 28.87
N VAL A 589 6.99 -26.24 27.73
CA VAL A 589 6.07 -25.29 27.07
C VAL A 589 4.93 -24.88 28.01
N ALA A 590 4.42 -25.81 28.81
CA ALA A 590 3.35 -25.54 29.78
C ALA A 590 3.82 -24.60 30.91
N ASP A 591 5.05 -24.79 31.41
CA ASP A 591 5.62 -23.93 32.45
C ASP A 591 5.79 -22.49 31.95
N VAL A 592 6.32 -22.32 30.74
CA VAL A 592 6.48 -21.00 30.11
C VAL A 592 5.12 -20.35 29.88
N LYS A 593 4.13 -21.10 29.39
CA LYS A 593 2.77 -20.57 29.21
C LYS A 593 2.18 -20.08 30.54
N ALA A 594 2.26 -20.88 31.61
CA ALA A 594 1.72 -20.51 32.92
C ALA A 594 2.42 -19.27 33.52
N GLU A 595 3.73 -19.15 33.31
CA GLU A 595 4.49 -17.95 33.70
C GLU A 595 4.03 -16.71 32.92
N LEU A 596 3.87 -16.82 31.61
CA LEU A 596 3.38 -15.73 30.77
C LEU A 596 1.96 -15.30 31.16
N GLU A 597 1.06 -16.24 31.45
CA GLU A 597 -0.29 -15.93 31.95
C GLU A 597 -0.25 -15.14 33.27
N THR A 598 0.65 -15.54 34.19
CA THR A 598 0.86 -14.85 35.46
C THR A 598 1.36 -13.42 35.26
N VAL A 599 2.38 -13.24 34.41
CA VAL A 599 2.92 -11.91 34.10
C VAL A 599 1.91 -11.05 33.37
N LEU A 600 1.17 -11.61 32.40
CA LEU A 600 0.13 -10.90 31.66
C LEU A 600 -0.93 -10.33 32.62
N ALA A 601 -1.43 -11.14 33.56
CA ALA A 601 -2.39 -10.68 34.56
C ALA A 601 -1.84 -9.54 35.43
N ALA A 602 -0.57 -9.63 35.84
CA ALA A 602 0.09 -8.60 36.63
C ALA A 602 0.27 -7.28 35.85
N GLU A 603 0.78 -7.35 34.62
CA GLU A 603 1.01 -6.18 33.75
C GLU A 603 -0.30 -5.45 33.42
N LEU A 604 -1.36 -6.18 33.07
CA LEU A 604 -2.67 -5.58 32.77
C LEU A 604 -3.29 -4.90 33.99
N SER A 605 -3.07 -5.44 35.20
CA SER A 605 -3.57 -4.87 36.46
C SER A 605 -2.77 -3.65 36.91
N ALA A 606 -1.46 -3.63 36.63
CA ALA A 606 -0.57 -2.54 37.03
C ALA A 606 -0.76 -1.26 36.19
N ARG A 607 -1.12 -1.42 34.91
CA ARG A 607 -1.25 -0.30 33.96
C ARG A 607 -2.59 0.41 34.14
N LYS A 608 -2.52 1.68 34.53
CA LYS A 608 -3.67 2.55 34.78
C LYS A 608 -3.76 3.69 33.77
N PHE A 609 -4.99 4.10 33.49
CA PHE A 609 -5.31 5.32 32.74
C PHE A 609 -6.57 5.95 33.32
N SER A 610 -6.82 7.21 33.02
CA SER A 610 -8.05 7.89 33.43
C SER A 610 -8.76 8.49 32.22
N TYR A 611 -10.08 8.58 32.31
CA TYR A 611 -10.91 9.29 31.35
C TYR A 611 -11.91 10.21 32.07
N PRO A 612 -12.30 11.33 31.45
CA PRO A 612 -13.36 12.18 31.96
C PRO A 612 -14.73 11.52 31.76
N ARG A 613 -15.47 11.35 32.86
CA ARG A 613 -16.88 10.95 32.88
C ARG A 613 -17.77 12.04 32.28
N THR A 614 -19.05 11.74 32.12
CA THR A 614 -20.03 12.67 31.53
C THR A 614 -20.06 14.03 32.23
N ASP A 615 -19.93 14.07 33.56
CA ASP A 615 -19.89 15.30 34.36
C ASP A 615 -18.51 15.99 34.37
N GLY A 616 -17.51 15.43 33.68
CA GLY A 616 -16.13 15.92 33.63
C GLY A 616 -15.22 15.41 34.75
N SER A 617 -15.76 14.71 35.76
CA SER A 617 -14.95 14.10 36.82
C SER A 617 -14.07 12.97 36.24
N GLN A 618 -12.86 12.81 36.78
CA GLN A 618 -11.93 11.77 36.31
C GLN A 618 -12.30 10.41 36.90
N TRP A 619 -12.30 9.37 36.06
CA TRP A 619 -12.43 7.98 36.48
C TRP A 619 -11.22 7.17 36.03
N THR A 620 -10.63 6.40 36.94
CA THR A 620 -9.43 5.60 36.67
C THR A 620 -9.80 4.15 36.41
N LEU A 621 -9.28 3.59 35.33
CA LEU A 621 -9.37 2.17 34.99
C LEU A 621 -7.97 1.58 34.86
N THR A 622 -7.89 0.26 34.98
CA THR A 622 -6.74 -0.54 34.56
C THR A 622 -6.93 -1.02 33.12
N VAL A 623 -5.84 -1.43 32.46
CA VAL A 623 -5.96 -2.12 31.16
C VAL A 623 -6.70 -3.45 31.34
N LYS A 624 -6.56 -4.12 32.50
CA LYS A 624 -7.34 -5.32 32.84
C LYS A 624 -8.85 -5.05 32.78
N ASP A 625 -9.33 -3.93 33.33
CA ASP A 625 -10.76 -3.59 33.28
C ASP A 625 -11.27 -3.51 31.83
N VAL A 626 -10.48 -2.94 30.92
CA VAL A 626 -10.82 -2.87 29.49
C VAL A 626 -10.89 -4.27 28.87
N VAL A 627 -9.90 -5.12 29.18
CA VAL A 627 -9.82 -6.49 28.69
C VAL A 627 -10.99 -7.35 29.17
N ASP A 628 -11.36 -7.22 30.45
CA ASP A 628 -12.50 -7.95 31.04
C ASP A 628 -13.85 -7.50 30.43
N ARG A 629 -13.94 -6.24 29.99
CA ARG A 629 -15.14 -5.63 29.39
C ARG A 629 -15.28 -5.88 27.89
N VAL A 630 -14.50 -6.78 27.29
CA VAL A 630 -14.49 -7.03 25.83
C VAL A 630 -15.90 -7.20 25.24
N LYS A 631 -16.80 -7.90 25.93
CA LYS A 631 -18.18 -8.13 25.48
C LYS A 631 -19.03 -6.85 25.46
N ALA A 632 -18.81 -5.93 26.40
CA ALA A 632 -19.49 -4.63 26.40
C ALA A 632 -18.93 -3.71 25.30
N LEU A 633 -17.61 -3.80 25.05
CA LEU A 633 -16.94 -3.00 24.02
C LEU A 633 -17.39 -3.31 22.58
N GLU A 634 -17.98 -4.50 22.34
CA GLU A 634 -18.61 -4.85 21.04
C GLU A 634 -19.74 -3.89 20.61
N MET A 635 -20.27 -3.07 21.53
CA MET A 635 -21.33 -2.09 21.25
C MET A 635 -21.01 -0.67 21.77
N ALA A 636 -19.74 -0.39 22.12
CA ALA A 636 -19.35 0.84 22.84
C ALA A 636 -18.92 2.02 21.95
N TYR A 637 -19.18 1.94 20.64
CA TYR A 637 -18.65 2.86 19.64
C TYR A 637 -19.57 4.06 19.32
N ASN A 638 -20.83 4.04 19.76
CA ASN A 638 -21.81 5.06 19.40
C ASN A 638 -21.59 6.36 20.19
N VAL A 639 -21.47 7.48 19.47
CA VAL A 639 -21.25 8.80 20.07
C VAL A 639 -22.41 9.28 20.95
N ASN A 640 -23.62 8.77 20.76
CA ASN A 640 -24.78 9.17 21.56
C ASN A 640 -24.85 8.46 22.92
N ASP A 641 -24.02 7.44 23.16
CA ASP A 641 -23.83 6.86 24.49
C ASP A 641 -22.88 7.73 25.32
N CYS A 642 -23.18 7.88 26.61
CA CYS A 642 -22.31 8.57 27.55
C CYS A 642 -20.89 7.96 27.60
N ALA A 643 -19.89 8.74 28.03
CA ALA A 643 -18.49 8.32 28.06
C ALA A 643 -18.27 6.99 28.81
N GLU A 644 -19.03 6.77 29.88
CA GLU A 644 -18.98 5.59 30.73
C GLU A 644 -19.44 4.33 30.00
N LEU A 645 -20.58 4.38 29.29
CA LEU A 645 -21.06 3.28 28.46
C LEU A 645 -20.09 2.99 27.30
N ARG A 646 -19.46 4.04 26.75
CA ARG A 646 -18.39 3.88 25.77
C ARG A 646 -17.14 3.21 26.35
N TRP A 647 -16.97 3.12 27.67
CA TRP A 647 -15.93 2.31 28.33
C TRP A 647 -16.45 1.00 28.92
N GLY A 648 -17.68 0.61 28.55
CA GLY A 648 -18.30 -0.63 29.02
C GLY A 648 -18.57 -0.64 30.52
N ALA A 649 -18.78 0.53 31.14
CA ALA A 649 -19.12 0.64 32.56
C ALA A 649 -20.35 -0.23 32.88
N PRO A 650 -20.30 -1.09 33.92
CA PRO A 650 -21.44 -1.89 34.32
C PRO A 650 -22.64 -1.02 34.72
N GLU A 651 -23.84 -1.47 34.37
CA GLU A 651 -25.09 -0.78 34.75
C GLU A 651 -25.21 -0.71 36.28
N GLY A 652 -25.62 0.45 36.80
CA GLY A 652 -25.74 0.69 38.25
C GLY A 652 -24.41 0.88 39.00
N SER A 653 -23.27 0.81 38.33
CA SER A 653 -21.96 1.03 38.98
C SER A 653 -21.74 2.50 39.37
N GLN A 654 -20.82 2.73 40.31
CA GLN A 654 -20.37 4.09 40.66
C GLN A 654 -19.78 4.81 39.44
N GLU A 655 -19.08 4.08 38.55
CA GLU A 655 -18.60 4.61 37.28
C GLU A 655 -19.75 5.22 36.47
N ALA A 656 -20.81 4.43 36.24
CA ALA A 656 -21.97 4.81 35.44
C ALA A 656 -22.92 5.84 36.09
N SER A 657 -22.70 6.21 37.37
CA SER A 657 -23.58 7.13 38.12
C SER A 657 -23.74 8.53 37.49
N THR A 658 -22.79 8.95 36.67
CA THR A 658 -22.79 10.26 35.99
C THR A 658 -23.32 10.19 34.56
N CYS A 659 -23.60 8.99 34.05
CA CYS A 659 -24.10 8.77 32.69
C CYS A 659 -25.50 9.39 32.51
N LYS A 660 -25.61 10.38 31.61
CA LYS A 660 -26.87 11.08 31.32
C LYS A 660 -27.45 10.82 29.93
N GLY A 661 -26.66 10.21 29.05
CA GLY A 661 -27.00 10.02 27.63
C GLY A 661 -26.87 8.57 27.21
N ARG A 662 -27.84 8.10 26.42
CA ARG A 662 -27.82 6.77 25.81
C ARG A 662 -28.28 6.88 24.37
N ALA A 663 -27.69 6.08 23.49
CA ALA A 663 -28.18 5.92 22.12
C ALA A 663 -29.66 5.54 22.12
N SER A 664 -30.39 6.03 21.12
CA SER A 664 -31.84 5.77 20.99
C SER A 664 -32.14 4.27 20.93
N SER A 665 -33.37 3.87 21.24
CA SER A 665 -33.78 2.46 21.11
C SER A 665 -33.53 1.91 19.71
N SER A 666 -33.78 2.71 18.67
CA SER A 666 -33.52 2.32 17.27
C SER A 666 -32.03 2.13 16.98
N GLN A 667 -31.16 3.02 17.45
CA GLN A 667 -29.71 2.86 17.29
C GLN A 667 -29.17 1.66 18.06
N ARG A 668 -29.68 1.41 19.27
CA ARG A 668 -29.29 0.24 20.05
C ARG A 668 -29.70 -1.06 19.40
N ALA A 669 -30.90 -1.13 18.80
CA ALA A 669 -31.34 -2.29 18.03
C ALA A 669 -30.37 -2.56 16.85
N LYS A 670 -30.02 -1.52 16.06
CA LYS A 670 -29.01 -1.65 14.99
C LYS A 670 -27.67 -2.17 15.52
N MET A 671 -27.17 -1.61 16.64
CA MET A 671 -25.92 -2.08 17.23
C MET A 671 -25.99 -3.53 17.69
N THR A 672 -27.15 -4.00 18.17
CA THR A 672 -27.37 -5.42 18.49
C THR A 672 -27.28 -6.29 17.24
N ASP A 673 -27.93 -5.88 16.15
CA ASP A 673 -27.87 -6.59 14.86
C ASP A 673 -26.43 -6.63 14.31
N TYR A 674 -25.65 -5.58 14.56
CA TYR A 674 -24.27 -5.43 14.07
C TYR A 674 -23.22 -6.04 15.01
N ARG A 675 -23.62 -6.48 16.20
CA ARG A 675 -22.70 -6.96 17.24
C ARG A 675 -21.83 -8.12 16.77
N ALA A 676 -22.37 -8.99 15.91
CA ALA A 676 -21.63 -10.11 15.33
C ALA A 676 -20.34 -9.65 14.61
N TRP A 677 -20.35 -8.49 13.94
CA TRP A 677 -19.16 -7.96 13.27
C TRP A 677 -18.02 -7.65 14.25
N PHE A 678 -18.36 -7.13 15.42
CA PHE A 678 -17.40 -6.82 16.46
C PHE A 678 -16.98 -8.08 17.23
N ALA A 679 -17.93 -8.99 17.49
CA ALA A 679 -17.67 -10.28 18.12
C ALA A 679 -16.86 -11.23 17.23
N GLU A 680 -16.90 -11.10 15.91
CA GLU A 680 -16.10 -11.91 14.97
C GLU A 680 -14.86 -11.16 14.48
N ARG A 681 -14.69 -9.90 14.90
CA ARG A 681 -13.55 -9.04 14.56
C ARG A 681 -13.47 -8.81 13.05
N ARG A 682 -14.64 -8.75 12.42
CA ARG A 682 -14.83 -8.77 10.96
C ARG A 682 -15.89 -7.75 10.58
N ARG A 683 -15.54 -6.82 9.68
CA ARG A 683 -16.54 -5.89 9.10
C ARG A 683 -17.40 -6.62 8.07
N PRO A 684 -18.66 -6.20 7.88
CA PRO A 684 -19.52 -6.75 6.85
C PRO A 684 -18.97 -6.45 5.44
N PRO A 685 -19.32 -7.25 4.42
CA PRO A 685 -19.13 -6.86 3.03
C PRO A 685 -19.84 -5.54 2.76
N ARG A 686 -19.30 -4.74 1.82
CA ARG A 686 -20.05 -3.59 1.29
C ARG A 686 -21.32 -4.09 0.59
N GLY A 687 -22.45 -3.44 0.89
CA GLY A 687 -23.75 -3.70 0.27
C GLY A 687 -23.72 -3.53 -1.24
#